data_AF-A0A973LKD8-F1
#
_entry.id   AF-A0A973LKD8-F1
#
_cell.length_a   1.000
_cell.length_b   1.000
_cell.length_c   1.000
_cell.angle_alpha   90.00
_cell.angle_beta   90.00
_cell.angle_gamma   90.00
#
_symmetry.space_group_name_H-M   'P 1'
#
loop_
_entity.id
_entity.type
_entity.pdbx_description
1 polymer ?
#
loop_
_entity_poly.entity_id
_entity_poly.type
_entity_poly.pdbx_seq_one_letter_code
_entity_poly.pdbx_strand_id
1 'polypeptide(L)'
;MGSKGSSEQSPSTNGRWTAGSARAGVDSAVAAMEGIAATAVEALARFRRDRDRIVADLLAGADPGPPVAFEPAESERYQGGRTAVLLRFAGGESVVYTPRPMSGALLYARLLSWLQDRCPGLAPEAVPTLVRDGYGWSRRTPPAPNGTAEEAQRFHRRQGARLALLHATNAATLDPDTLLHPTIERKILVGHDPAVAAHERSVLRTLIPDVTPDPAEHLDDLLRGFGAAYDAVCRDAEAFRRELTSAAEIVTRFVVRPTRQYLLAPAAELEPAFDGAEALLDAERRDLAGGDLPIFFTRPGSRTVWTSRGDRLDDVVPVSGLDCALAKAGAMGPEDRRRQEWMIEAAFAAKTATVRHWCLATGSAADAGRPDPQRALDQAEAVARELDALAYRDGGRVNWLGLEPLEDGRWTVLPSGLGLGHGYSGVALFLARLGTLTGRSRYLELAADAMAAAPALVAALAERPGHLAAIGGGFGGMDGVAYALGQLSVLLESPGLRDAAAVAAELAVQANAGAEPVAAAFPGLFNDSWCHGLAKLAAAGAATDAADPASALDAADLTIWLARLATTPPLTDLTVCHGEFGILEALTLLAAGGNEQARATLVRRAARLPDPVASGAAFSGTPGAVPTPGFLHGLAGVGYGLLRVAFPDEAPSVLTLATTR
;
A
#
# COMPACT_ATOMS: atom_id res chain seq x y z
N MET A 1 -32.80 -31.12 19.83
CA MET A 1 -32.23 -32.47 19.60
C MET A 1 -31.75 -32.55 18.17
N GLY A 2 -30.46 -32.81 17.96
CA GLY A 2 -29.82 -32.84 16.64
C GLY A 2 -28.42 -32.24 16.69
N SER A 3 -27.46 -33.03 17.16
CA SER A 3 -26.03 -32.73 17.18
C SER A 3 -25.46 -32.62 15.77
N LYS A 4 -24.77 -31.53 15.45
CA LYS A 4 -23.81 -31.47 14.35
C LYS A 4 -22.43 -31.34 14.97
N GLY A 5 -21.61 -32.37 14.78
CA GLY A 5 -20.23 -32.42 15.22
C GLY A 5 -19.38 -31.42 14.44
N SER A 6 -18.74 -30.51 15.16
CA SER A 6 -17.63 -29.70 14.69
C SER A 6 -16.36 -30.54 14.77
N SER A 7 -15.78 -30.88 13.62
CA SER A 7 -14.42 -31.38 13.54
C SER A 7 -13.44 -30.23 13.80
N GLU A 8 -13.10 -30.01 15.06
CA GLU A 8 -11.93 -29.21 15.44
C GLU A 8 -10.67 -30.02 15.13
N GLN A 9 -9.99 -29.69 14.03
CA GLN A 9 -8.59 -30.05 13.87
C GLN A 9 -7.77 -29.20 14.84
N SER A 10 -7.39 -29.80 15.97
CA SER A 10 -6.37 -29.26 16.88
C SER A 10 -5.04 -29.11 16.14
N PRO A 11 -4.35 -27.96 16.17
CA PRO A 11 -2.99 -27.89 15.70
C PRO A 11 -2.10 -28.60 16.73
N SER A 12 -1.61 -29.79 16.38
CA SER A 12 -0.65 -30.55 17.18
C SER A 12 0.71 -29.84 17.17
N THR A 13 0.86 -28.83 18.01
CA THR A 13 2.15 -28.20 18.34
C THR A 13 2.91 -29.05 19.36
N ASN A 14 3.33 -30.26 18.96
CA ASN A 14 4.31 -31.03 19.72
C ASN A 14 5.74 -30.62 19.31
N GLY A 15 6.05 -29.35 19.50
CA GLY A 15 7.44 -28.89 19.61
C GLY A 15 7.95 -29.28 21.00
N ARG A 16 8.76 -30.35 21.08
CA ARG A 16 9.47 -30.70 22.32
C ARG A 16 10.37 -29.54 22.74
N TRP A 17 9.98 -28.83 23.79
CA TRP A 17 10.84 -27.89 24.48
C TRP A 17 12.09 -28.65 24.96
N THR A 18 13.28 -28.21 24.52
CA THR A 18 14.52 -28.66 25.15
C THR A 18 14.59 -28.07 26.56
N ALA A 19 15.23 -28.75 27.51
CA ALA A 19 15.37 -28.23 28.88
C ALA A 19 16.03 -26.83 28.92
N GLY A 20 16.89 -26.52 27.94
CA GLY A 20 17.49 -25.21 27.74
C GLY A 20 16.52 -24.14 27.23
N SER A 21 15.64 -24.47 26.26
CA SER A 21 14.66 -23.52 25.73
C SER A 21 13.50 -23.25 26.70
N ALA A 22 13.11 -24.24 27.50
CA ALA A 22 12.13 -24.06 28.56
C ALA A 22 12.66 -23.12 29.68
N ARG A 23 13.94 -23.28 30.07
CA ARG A 23 14.58 -22.43 31.09
C ARG A 23 14.75 -20.99 30.62
N ALA A 24 15.21 -20.78 29.39
CA ALA A 24 15.31 -19.45 28.80
C ALA A 24 13.94 -18.73 28.68
N GLY A 25 12.88 -19.48 28.36
CA GLY A 25 11.51 -18.95 28.34
C GLY A 25 11.02 -18.51 29.73
N VAL A 26 11.32 -19.29 30.77
CA VAL A 26 11.00 -18.95 32.16
C VAL A 26 11.80 -17.73 32.64
N ASP A 27 13.11 -17.68 32.38
CA ASP A 27 13.96 -16.55 32.78
C ASP A 27 13.48 -15.25 32.12
N SER A 28 13.07 -15.29 30.85
CA SER A 28 12.47 -14.15 30.15
C SER A 28 11.14 -13.71 30.78
N ALA A 29 10.30 -14.66 31.22
CA ALA A 29 9.03 -14.35 31.87
C ALA A 29 9.25 -13.72 33.26
N VAL A 30 10.24 -14.20 34.03
CA VAL A 30 10.63 -13.62 35.32
C VAL A 30 11.09 -12.18 35.13
N ALA A 31 12.00 -11.93 34.19
CA ALA A 31 12.48 -10.57 33.89
C ALA A 31 11.34 -9.63 33.46
N ALA A 32 10.35 -10.14 32.71
CA ALA A 32 9.15 -9.38 32.36
C ALA A 32 8.33 -8.98 33.60
N MET A 33 8.11 -9.93 34.52
CA MET A 33 7.36 -9.67 35.76
C MET A 33 8.09 -8.69 36.68
N GLU A 34 9.41 -8.81 36.81
CA GLU A 34 10.24 -7.88 37.58
C GLU A 34 10.16 -6.45 37.02
N GLY A 35 10.23 -6.29 35.70
CA GLY A 35 10.07 -4.99 35.03
C GLY A 35 8.69 -4.36 35.26
N ILE A 36 7.62 -5.15 35.14
CA ILE A 36 6.24 -4.69 35.42
C ILE A 36 6.11 -4.25 36.88
N ALA A 37 6.61 -5.07 37.82
CA ALA A 37 6.55 -4.76 39.25
C ALA A 37 7.33 -3.48 39.59
N ALA A 38 8.55 -3.33 39.07
CA ALA A 38 9.36 -2.14 39.25
C ALA A 38 8.66 -0.88 38.71
N THR A 39 8.04 -0.99 37.54
CA THR A 39 7.32 0.13 36.91
C THR A 39 6.03 0.46 37.67
N ALA A 40 5.32 -0.52 38.23
CA ALA A 40 4.16 -0.28 39.07
C ALA A 40 4.54 0.43 40.38
N VAL A 41 5.67 0.08 40.99
CA VAL A 41 6.20 0.79 42.18
C VAL A 41 6.56 2.24 41.83
N GLU A 42 7.21 2.46 40.69
CA GLU A 42 7.49 3.80 40.17
C GLU A 42 6.20 4.61 39.94
N ALA A 43 5.20 4.00 39.29
CA ALA A 43 3.90 4.60 39.02
C ALA A 43 3.21 5.02 40.33
N LEU A 44 3.23 4.18 41.36
CA LEU A 44 2.65 4.50 42.67
C LEU A 44 3.34 5.68 43.36
N ALA A 45 4.67 5.71 43.31
CA ALA A 45 5.44 6.83 43.88
C ALA A 45 5.11 8.15 43.15
N ARG A 46 5.00 8.11 41.81
CA ARG A 46 4.64 9.26 40.98
C ARG A 46 3.17 9.65 41.15
N PHE A 47 2.25 8.69 41.28
CA PHE A 47 0.84 8.94 41.55
C PHE A 47 0.67 9.72 42.85
N ARG A 48 1.36 9.30 43.92
CA ARG A 48 1.34 10.02 45.20
C ARG A 48 1.81 11.48 45.06
N ARG A 49 2.81 11.73 44.21
CA ARG A 49 3.34 13.08 43.94
C ARG A 49 2.38 13.91 43.07
N ASP A 50 1.75 13.29 42.09
CA ASP A 50 0.95 13.96 41.06
C ASP A 50 -0.56 13.95 41.35
N ARG A 51 -0.99 13.33 42.44
CA ARG A 51 -2.41 13.05 42.75
C ARG A 51 -3.31 14.26 42.55
N ASP A 52 -2.97 15.41 43.12
CA ASP A 52 -3.80 16.61 43.04
C ASP A 52 -4.05 17.05 41.59
N ARG A 53 -3.01 16.93 40.74
CA ARG A 53 -3.10 17.25 39.31
C ARG A 53 -3.81 16.16 38.52
N ILE A 54 -3.61 14.89 38.87
CA ILE A 54 -4.37 13.79 38.25
C ILE A 54 -5.87 13.94 38.55
N VAL A 55 -6.22 14.25 39.79
CA VAL A 55 -7.62 14.46 40.19
C VAL A 55 -8.22 15.64 39.44
N ALA A 56 -7.53 16.79 39.45
CA ALA A 56 -8.01 17.99 38.77
C ALA A 56 -8.10 17.83 37.24
N ASP A 57 -7.01 17.38 36.61
CA ASP A 57 -6.83 17.44 35.16
C ASP A 57 -7.39 16.19 34.45
N LEU A 58 -7.33 15.01 35.10
CA LEU A 58 -7.70 13.72 34.51
C LEU A 58 -8.98 13.11 35.08
N LEU A 59 -9.44 13.50 36.27
CA LEU A 59 -10.62 12.89 36.91
C LEU A 59 -11.72 13.91 37.24
N ALA A 60 -11.67 15.08 36.59
CA ALA A 60 -12.69 16.13 36.71
C ALA A 60 -12.94 16.56 38.17
N GLY A 61 -11.91 16.52 39.02
CA GLY A 61 -11.98 16.91 40.43
C GLY A 61 -12.54 15.83 41.37
N ALA A 62 -12.96 14.67 40.87
CA ALA A 62 -13.41 13.56 41.71
C ALA A 62 -12.21 12.81 42.28
N ASP A 63 -12.09 12.76 43.61
CA ASP A 63 -11.05 11.97 44.26
C ASP A 63 -11.36 10.47 44.10
N PRO A 64 -10.52 9.69 43.39
CA PRO A 64 -10.81 8.29 43.11
C PRO A 64 -10.45 7.36 44.28
N GLY A 65 -9.88 7.91 45.37
CA GLY A 65 -9.30 7.11 46.45
C GLY A 65 -7.99 6.40 46.03
N PRO A 66 -7.55 5.38 46.78
CA PRO A 66 -6.36 4.61 46.41
C PRO A 66 -6.61 3.71 45.19
N PRO A 67 -5.61 3.47 44.33
CA PRO A 67 -5.70 2.47 43.28
C PRO A 67 -5.90 1.08 43.87
N VAL A 68 -6.78 0.29 43.27
CA VAL A 68 -7.18 -1.06 43.72
C VAL A 68 -6.62 -2.18 42.84
N ALA A 69 -6.19 -1.86 41.62
CA ALA A 69 -5.55 -2.81 40.72
C ALA A 69 -4.52 -2.15 39.80
N PHE A 70 -3.55 -2.95 39.37
CA PHE A 70 -2.45 -2.59 38.49
C PHE A 70 -2.35 -3.63 37.38
N GLU A 71 -2.41 -3.18 36.14
CA GLU A 71 -2.31 -4.05 34.97
C GLU A 71 -1.30 -3.44 34.00
N PRO A 72 -0.48 -4.26 33.30
CA PRO A 72 0.26 -3.75 32.15
C PRO A 72 -0.75 -3.22 31.12
N ALA A 73 -0.57 -1.97 30.70
CA ALA A 73 -1.42 -1.34 29.69
C ALA A 73 -1.01 -1.74 28.26
N GLU A 74 0.24 -2.15 28.09
CA GLU A 74 0.84 -2.60 26.83
C GLU A 74 1.70 -3.84 27.09
N SER A 75 1.91 -4.66 26.05
CA SER A 75 2.85 -5.79 26.11
C SER A 75 4.30 -5.38 25.78
N GLU A 76 4.47 -4.18 25.23
CA GLU A 76 5.76 -3.64 24.80
C GLU A 76 6.60 -3.21 26.02
N ARG A 77 7.90 -3.49 25.96
CA ARG A 77 8.85 -3.24 27.05
C ARG A 77 10.06 -2.48 26.52
N TYR A 78 10.51 -1.51 27.32
CA TYR A 78 11.54 -0.54 26.95
C TYR A 78 12.44 -0.22 28.15
N GLN A 79 13.68 0.21 27.90
CA GLN A 79 14.54 0.87 28.91
C GLN A 79 14.66 0.10 30.25
N GLY A 80 14.99 -1.18 30.18
CA GLY A 80 15.11 -2.08 31.33
C GLY A 80 13.77 -2.69 31.75
N GLY A 81 12.95 -3.12 30.80
CA GLY A 81 11.68 -3.78 31.07
C GLY A 81 10.52 -2.87 31.49
N ARG A 82 10.67 -1.55 31.37
CA ARG A 82 9.59 -0.58 31.68
C ARG A 82 8.45 -0.70 30.67
N THR A 83 7.22 -0.57 31.15
CA THR A 83 6.02 -0.61 30.33
C THR A 83 4.94 0.34 30.87
N ALA A 84 3.97 0.69 30.04
CA ALA A 84 2.83 1.48 30.51
C ALA A 84 2.01 0.67 31.54
N VAL A 85 1.55 1.32 32.61
CA VAL A 85 0.79 0.67 33.70
C VAL A 85 -0.57 1.35 33.85
N LEU A 86 -1.63 0.55 33.80
CA LEU A 86 -2.99 0.97 34.10
C LEU A 86 -3.23 0.92 35.61
N LEU A 87 -3.64 2.06 36.18
CA LEU A 87 -4.16 2.15 37.53
C LEU A 87 -5.69 2.16 37.48
N ARG A 88 -6.33 1.20 38.16
CA ARG A 88 -7.79 1.17 38.34
C ARG A 88 -8.15 1.60 39.75
N PHE A 89 -9.24 2.36 39.89
CA PHE A 89 -9.76 2.82 41.17
C PHE A 89 -11.09 2.15 41.51
N ALA A 90 -11.50 2.23 42.77
CA ALA A 90 -12.72 1.58 43.26
C ALA A 90 -14.00 2.09 42.58
N GLY A 91 -14.01 3.36 42.15
CA GLY A 91 -15.13 3.98 41.42
C GLY A 91 -15.24 3.57 39.93
N GLY A 92 -14.30 2.75 39.44
CA GLY A 92 -14.26 2.30 38.05
C GLY A 92 -13.46 3.22 37.11
N GLU A 93 -13.06 4.41 37.58
CA GLU A 93 -12.12 5.27 36.87
C GLU A 93 -10.78 4.57 36.68
N SER A 94 -10.04 4.95 35.65
CA SER A 94 -8.70 4.44 35.45
C SER A 94 -7.80 5.47 34.75
N VAL A 95 -6.53 5.47 35.13
CA VAL A 95 -5.49 6.30 34.49
C VAL A 95 -4.33 5.41 34.03
N VAL A 96 -3.73 5.76 32.91
CA VAL A 96 -2.55 5.07 32.36
C VAL A 96 -1.33 5.90 32.70
N TYR A 97 -0.38 5.26 33.38
CA TYR A 97 0.97 5.77 33.59
C TYR A 97 1.86 5.32 32.43
N THR A 98 2.57 6.26 31.83
CA THR A 98 3.51 5.96 30.72
C THR A 98 4.91 6.45 31.12
N PRO A 99 5.90 5.54 31.30
CA PRO A 99 7.24 5.88 31.82
C PRO A 99 8.16 6.50 30.75
N ARG A 100 7.62 7.34 29.86
CA ARG A 100 8.34 8.05 28.80
C ARG A 100 7.75 9.45 28.57
N PRO A 101 8.51 10.40 27.99
CA PRO A 101 7.98 11.70 27.60
C PRO A 101 6.72 11.57 26.74
N MET A 102 5.70 12.39 27.03
CA MET A 102 4.41 12.42 26.32
C MET A 102 4.09 13.81 25.74
N SER A 103 5.11 14.61 25.44
CA SER A 103 4.92 16.00 25.03
C SER A 103 4.18 16.15 23.70
N GLY A 104 4.23 15.13 22.82
CA GLY A 104 3.50 15.11 21.56
C GLY A 104 1.98 15.13 21.75
N ALA A 105 1.47 14.54 22.84
CA ALA A 105 0.05 14.60 23.18
C ALA A 105 -0.47 16.03 23.39
N LEU A 106 0.36 16.94 23.94
CA LEU A 106 -0.02 18.35 24.12
C LEU A 106 -0.09 19.10 22.79
N LEU A 107 0.86 18.85 21.88
CA LEU A 107 0.80 19.39 20.52
C LEU A 107 -0.46 18.89 19.81
N TYR A 108 -0.72 17.59 19.88
CA TYR A 108 -1.90 17.00 19.26
C TYR A 108 -3.21 17.61 19.79
N ALA A 109 -3.34 17.80 21.11
CA ALA A 109 -4.49 18.47 21.71
C ALA A 109 -4.68 19.91 21.19
N ARG A 110 -3.59 20.68 21.03
CA ARG A 110 -3.62 22.02 20.43
C ARG A 110 -4.07 22.00 18.97
N LEU A 111 -3.58 21.05 18.18
CA LEU A 111 -3.99 20.89 16.78
C LEU A 111 -5.45 20.49 16.64
N LEU A 112 -5.96 19.65 17.56
CA LEU A 112 -7.39 19.32 17.62
C LEU A 112 -8.25 20.52 18.00
N SER A 113 -7.81 21.35 18.96
CA SER A 113 -8.49 22.61 19.27
C SER A 113 -8.48 23.56 18.09
N TRP A 114 -7.34 23.71 17.41
CA TRP A 114 -7.22 24.50 16.19
C TRP A 114 -8.20 24.02 15.12
N LEU A 115 -8.30 22.69 14.90
CA LEU A 115 -9.23 22.12 13.93
C LEU A 115 -10.69 22.36 14.35
N GLN A 116 -11.01 22.22 15.63
CA GLN A 116 -12.37 22.44 16.15
C GLN A 116 -12.83 23.88 15.90
N ASP A 117 -11.94 24.86 16.01
CA ASP A 117 -12.26 26.27 15.72
C ASP A 117 -12.56 26.51 14.23
N ARG A 118 -11.87 25.80 13.32
CA ARG A 118 -12.02 25.99 11.86
C ARG A 118 -13.10 25.09 11.25
N CYS A 119 -13.33 23.93 11.86
CA CYS A 119 -14.26 22.90 11.43
C CYS A 119 -15.04 22.35 12.63
N PRO A 120 -16.03 23.09 13.16
CA PRO A 120 -16.77 22.69 14.34
C PRO A 120 -17.41 21.30 14.22
N GLY A 121 -17.12 20.43 15.20
CA GLY A 121 -17.69 19.08 15.30
C GLY A 121 -16.88 18.00 14.58
N LEU A 122 -15.85 18.41 13.81
CA LEU A 122 -14.99 17.52 13.04
C LEU A 122 -13.77 17.04 13.83
N ALA A 123 -13.31 17.78 14.83
CA ALA A 123 -12.18 17.35 15.65
C ALA A 123 -12.60 16.19 16.59
N PRO A 124 -11.84 15.08 16.63
CA PRO A 124 -12.01 14.10 17.70
C PRO A 124 -11.63 14.70 19.05
N GLU A 125 -12.15 14.11 20.12
CA GLU A 125 -11.82 14.51 21.48
C GLU A 125 -10.37 14.09 21.81
N ALA A 126 -9.57 15.04 22.31
CA ALA A 126 -8.23 14.76 22.77
C ALA A 126 -8.29 13.97 24.09
N VAL A 127 -7.49 12.91 24.22
CA VAL A 127 -7.38 12.18 25.50
C VAL A 127 -6.72 13.10 26.53
N PRO A 128 -7.37 13.38 27.67
CA PRO A 128 -6.77 14.18 28.73
C PRO A 128 -5.45 13.57 29.18
N THR A 129 -4.40 14.39 29.17
CA THR A 129 -3.03 13.96 29.40
C THR A 129 -2.32 14.97 30.30
N LEU A 130 -1.67 14.48 31.35
CA LEU A 130 -0.79 15.23 32.24
C LEU A 130 0.66 14.84 31.93
N VAL A 131 1.40 15.75 31.32
CA VAL A 131 2.82 15.56 30.98
C VAL A 131 3.71 16.00 32.13
N ARG A 132 4.72 15.18 32.44
CA ARG A 132 5.77 15.43 33.42
C ARG A 132 7.14 15.24 32.80
N ASP A 133 8.19 15.56 33.56
CA ASP A 133 9.56 15.38 33.10
C ASP A 133 9.91 13.88 33.03
N GLY A 134 10.10 13.37 31.81
CA GLY A 134 10.42 11.97 31.55
C GLY A 134 9.27 10.96 31.68
N TYR A 135 8.02 11.40 31.92
CA TYR A 135 6.83 10.53 32.00
C TYR A 135 5.52 11.28 31.80
N GLY A 136 4.40 10.56 31.74
CA GLY A 136 3.09 11.17 31.76
C GLY A 136 1.98 10.26 32.27
N TRP A 137 0.81 10.88 32.43
CA TRP A 137 -0.44 10.23 32.81
C TRP A 137 -1.51 10.56 31.78
N SER A 138 -2.35 9.59 31.42
CA SER A 138 -3.52 9.85 30.58
C SER A 138 -4.78 9.19 31.15
N ARG A 139 -5.95 9.78 30.85
CA ARG A 139 -7.23 9.15 31.19
C ARG A 139 -7.44 7.92 30.31
N ARG A 140 -7.83 6.78 30.89
CA ARG A 140 -8.29 5.64 30.10
C ARG A 140 -9.70 5.94 29.57
N THR A 141 -9.85 5.94 28.24
CA THR A 141 -11.15 6.05 27.60
C THR A 141 -11.58 4.65 27.16
N PRO A 142 -12.60 4.03 27.79
CA PRO A 142 -13.08 2.73 27.34
C PRO A 142 -13.69 2.85 25.93
N PRO A 143 -13.70 1.77 25.14
CA PRO A 143 -14.43 1.75 23.87
C PRO A 143 -15.89 2.12 24.11
N ALA A 144 -16.42 3.07 23.33
CA ALA A 144 -17.85 3.37 23.38
C ALA A 144 -18.64 2.14 22.86
N PRO A 145 -19.79 1.81 23.46
CA PRO A 145 -20.67 0.79 22.90
C PRO A 145 -21.12 1.19 21.48
N ASN A 146 -21.47 0.19 20.66
CA ASN A 146 -21.92 0.40 19.27
C ASN A 146 -23.03 1.47 19.21
N GLY A 147 -22.72 2.60 18.60
CA GLY A 147 -23.64 3.72 18.46
C GLY A 147 -24.65 3.52 17.33
N THR A 148 -25.58 4.47 17.22
CA THR A 148 -26.49 4.64 16.07
C THR A 148 -25.72 4.83 14.76
N ALA A 149 -26.38 4.62 13.62
CA ALA A 149 -25.77 4.86 12.30
C ALA A 149 -25.23 6.30 12.16
N GLU A 150 -25.91 7.29 12.73
CA GLU A 150 -25.41 8.69 12.73
C GLU A 150 -24.14 8.87 13.57
N GLU A 151 -24.04 8.18 14.71
CA GLU A 151 -22.83 8.20 15.54
C GLU A 151 -21.65 7.54 14.82
N ALA A 152 -21.91 6.45 14.08
CA ALA A 152 -20.91 5.82 13.23
C ALA A 152 -20.42 6.77 12.11
N GLN A 153 -21.33 7.47 11.41
CA GLN A 153 -20.95 8.45 10.40
C GLN A 153 -20.10 9.59 11.00
N ARG A 154 -20.50 10.14 12.15
CA ARG A 154 -19.73 11.19 12.84
C ARG A 154 -18.35 10.69 13.29
N PHE A 155 -18.27 9.46 13.79
CA PHE A 155 -17.01 8.84 14.17
C PHE A 155 -16.05 8.76 12.97
N HIS A 156 -16.50 8.24 11.83
CA HIS A 156 -15.67 8.10 10.63
C HIS A 156 -15.21 9.43 10.05
N ARG A 157 -16.08 10.46 10.03
CA ARG A 157 -15.67 11.83 9.67
C ARG A 157 -14.55 12.34 10.56
N ARG A 158 -14.64 12.12 11.87
CA ARG A 158 -13.58 12.52 12.83
C ARG A 158 -12.29 11.72 12.63
N GLN A 159 -12.37 10.44 12.26
CA GLN A 159 -11.17 9.65 11.92
C GLN A 159 -10.52 10.14 10.63
N GLY A 160 -11.30 10.48 9.60
CA GLY A 160 -10.78 11.11 8.40
C GLY A 160 -10.05 12.42 8.70
N ALA A 161 -10.64 13.26 9.53
CA ALA A 161 -10.04 14.52 9.95
C ALA A 161 -8.73 14.34 10.74
N ARG A 162 -8.70 13.35 11.64
CA ARG A 162 -7.48 12.93 12.34
C ARG A 162 -6.40 12.51 11.34
N LEU A 163 -6.75 11.70 10.34
CA LEU A 163 -5.82 11.23 9.32
C LEU A 163 -5.20 12.39 8.53
N ALA A 164 -5.99 13.42 8.19
CA ALA A 164 -5.49 14.63 7.55
C ALA A 164 -4.50 15.41 8.42
N LEU A 165 -4.76 15.54 9.73
CA LEU A 165 -3.83 16.18 10.67
C LEU A 165 -2.53 15.39 10.82
N LEU A 166 -2.62 14.05 10.93
CA LEU A 166 -1.45 13.18 11.01
C LEU A 166 -0.60 13.25 9.73
N HIS A 167 -1.24 13.29 8.55
CA HIS A 167 -0.56 13.56 7.28
C HIS A 167 0.18 14.90 7.33
N ALA A 168 -0.54 15.99 7.62
CA ALA A 168 -0.01 17.36 7.60
C ALA A 168 1.14 17.62 8.61
N THR A 169 1.20 16.83 9.68
CA THR A 169 2.25 16.91 10.72
C THR A 169 3.42 15.94 10.49
N ASN A 170 3.40 15.18 9.39
CA ASN A 170 4.37 14.12 9.11
C ASN A 170 4.48 13.09 10.25
N ALA A 171 3.35 12.68 10.81
CA ALA A 171 3.34 11.69 11.89
C ALA A 171 3.85 10.31 11.42
N ALA A 172 4.55 9.58 12.30
CA ALA A 172 5.04 8.24 11.96
C ALA A 172 4.04 7.12 12.21
N THR A 173 3.21 7.26 13.24
CA THR A 173 2.18 6.32 13.64
C THR A 173 0.95 7.08 14.13
N LEU A 174 -0.07 6.36 14.60
CA LEU A 174 -1.21 6.98 15.28
C LEU A 174 -0.89 7.58 16.66
N ASP A 175 0.28 7.25 17.24
CA ASP A 175 0.72 7.77 18.53
C ASP A 175 1.07 9.27 18.39
N PRO A 176 0.40 10.17 19.15
CA PRO A 176 0.72 11.60 19.18
C PRO A 176 2.19 11.92 19.49
N ASP A 177 2.92 11.03 20.13
CA ASP A 177 4.34 11.24 20.37
C ASP A 177 5.18 11.08 19.11
N THR A 178 4.61 10.66 17.98
CA THR A 178 5.31 10.54 16.70
C THR A 178 5.01 11.69 15.73
N LEU A 179 4.33 12.75 16.19
CA LEU A 179 4.14 13.96 15.40
C LEU A 179 5.48 14.62 15.07
N LEU A 180 5.56 15.31 13.92
CA LEU A 180 6.77 15.98 13.45
C LEU A 180 7.96 15.01 13.36
N HIS A 181 7.72 13.81 12.84
CA HIS A 181 8.76 12.80 12.68
C HIS A 181 9.66 13.15 11.48
N PRO A 182 10.99 13.01 11.57
CA PRO A 182 11.88 13.13 10.41
C PRO A 182 11.55 12.09 9.34
N THR A 183 11.47 12.50 8.08
CA THR A 183 11.30 11.53 7.00
C THR A 183 12.58 10.72 6.83
N ILE A 184 12.44 9.40 6.94
CA ILE A 184 13.51 8.43 6.71
C ILE A 184 13.20 7.76 5.38
N GLU A 185 14.02 8.03 4.36
CA GLU A 185 13.93 7.29 3.10
C GLU A 185 14.64 5.95 3.26
N ARG A 186 13.91 4.86 3.05
CA ARG A 186 14.51 3.53 3.13
C ARG A 186 15.51 3.33 2.00
N LYS A 187 16.57 2.60 2.33
CA LYS A 187 17.53 2.13 1.34
C LYS A 187 16.84 1.19 0.35
N ILE A 188 16.86 1.56 -0.93
CA ILE A 188 16.40 0.73 -2.04
C ILE A 188 17.59 0.20 -2.85
N LEU A 189 17.35 -0.77 -3.74
CA LEU A 189 18.41 -1.44 -4.49
C LEU A 189 19.21 -0.48 -5.38
N VAL A 190 18.55 0.52 -5.99
CA VAL A 190 19.18 1.52 -6.85
C VAL A 190 18.61 2.91 -6.60
N GLY A 191 19.49 3.82 -6.17
CA GLY A 191 19.23 5.27 -6.13
C GLY A 191 18.04 5.68 -5.26
N HIS A 192 17.31 6.69 -5.74
CA HIS A 192 16.06 7.19 -5.16
C HIS A 192 14.88 6.80 -6.06
N ASP A 193 13.71 6.53 -5.45
CA ASP A 193 12.46 6.23 -6.16
C ASP A 193 11.35 7.16 -5.67
N PRO A 194 10.78 8.01 -6.54
CA PRO A 194 9.78 8.98 -6.13
C PRO A 194 8.48 8.31 -5.66
N ALA A 195 8.12 7.12 -6.14
CA ALA A 195 6.95 6.39 -5.65
C ALA A 195 7.20 5.78 -4.27
N VAL A 196 8.41 5.28 -3.98
CA VAL A 196 8.78 4.82 -2.62
C VAL A 196 8.71 5.98 -1.64
N ALA A 197 9.31 7.13 -1.99
CA ALA A 197 9.27 8.32 -1.16
C ALA A 197 7.83 8.81 -0.94
N ALA A 198 6.98 8.77 -1.97
CA ALA A 198 5.56 9.11 -1.85
C ALA A 198 4.82 8.15 -0.90
N HIS A 199 5.04 6.85 -1.03
CA HIS A 199 4.47 5.84 -0.15
C HIS A 199 4.85 6.08 1.32
N GLU A 200 6.12 6.38 1.59
CA GLU A 200 6.65 6.64 2.94
C GLU A 200 6.25 8.01 3.52
N ARG A 201 5.71 8.90 2.70
CA ARG A 201 5.24 10.22 3.14
C ARG A 201 3.71 10.33 3.13
N SER A 202 2.99 9.25 2.81
CA SER A 202 1.54 9.27 2.66
C SER A 202 0.78 8.96 3.96
N VAL A 203 -0.53 9.11 3.85
CA VAL A 203 -1.53 8.68 4.84
C VAL A 203 -1.42 7.20 5.22
N LEU A 204 -0.83 6.34 4.38
CA LEU A 204 -0.73 4.89 4.62
C LEU A 204 0.04 4.54 5.90
N ARG A 205 0.95 5.40 6.36
CA ARG A 205 1.68 5.21 7.63
C ARG A 205 0.80 5.26 8.87
N THR A 206 -0.31 5.98 8.78
CA THR A 206 -1.19 6.27 9.90
C THR A 206 -2.62 5.78 9.67
N LEU A 207 -2.89 5.21 8.50
CA LEU A 207 -4.18 4.62 8.17
C LEU A 207 -4.30 3.25 8.82
N ILE A 208 -5.39 3.03 9.55
CA ILE A 208 -5.77 1.71 10.07
C ILE A 208 -7.11 1.31 9.44
N PRO A 209 -7.12 0.41 8.45
CA PRO A 209 -8.35 -0.03 7.79
C PRO A 209 -9.17 -1.03 8.63
N ASP A 210 -8.64 -1.53 9.75
CA ASP A 210 -9.23 -2.61 10.56
C ASP A 210 -9.92 -2.13 11.86
N VAL A 211 -10.45 -0.90 11.88
CA VAL A 211 -11.22 -0.41 13.04
C VAL A 211 -12.65 -0.97 13.00
N THR A 212 -13.34 -1.06 14.13
CA THR A 212 -14.78 -1.38 14.20
C THR A 212 -15.56 -0.15 14.70
N PRO A 213 -16.69 0.27 14.07
CA PRO A 213 -17.33 -0.31 12.88
C PRO A 213 -16.42 -0.29 11.64
N ASP A 214 -16.65 -1.21 10.68
CA ASP A 214 -15.77 -1.35 9.52
C ASP A 214 -15.74 -0.04 8.72
N PRO A 215 -14.59 0.66 8.61
CA PRO A 215 -14.55 1.93 7.93
C PRO A 215 -14.76 1.77 6.42
N ALA A 216 -14.67 0.55 5.87
CA ALA A 216 -15.07 0.27 4.49
C ALA A 216 -16.56 0.58 4.22
N GLU A 217 -17.45 0.40 5.22
CA GLU A 217 -18.87 0.75 5.11
C GLU A 217 -19.12 2.26 5.21
N HIS A 218 -18.12 3.02 5.68
CA HIS A 218 -18.17 4.45 5.92
C HIS A 218 -17.03 5.22 5.22
N LEU A 219 -16.50 4.67 4.13
CA LEU A 219 -15.37 5.24 3.40
C LEU A 219 -15.65 6.67 2.95
N ASP A 220 -16.85 6.93 2.43
CA ASP A 220 -17.29 8.27 2.04
C ASP A 220 -17.27 9.28 3.20
N ASP A 221 -17.64 8.86 4.40
CA ASP A 221 -17.61 9.72 5.59
C ASP A 221 -16.17 10.00 6.04
N LEU A 222 -15.31 8.99 5.97
CA LEU A 222 -13.88 9.15 6.23
C LEU A 222 -13.25 10.12 5.22
N LEU A 223 -13.49 9.96 3.91
CA LEU A 223 -12.97 10.85 2.87
C LEU A 223 -13.52 12.27 3.02
N ARG A 224 -14.81 12.45 3.33
CA ARG A 224 -15.39 13.77 3.63
C ARG A 224 -14.69 14.45 4.80
N GLY A 225 -14.43 13.70 5.88
CA GLY A 225 -13.73 14.22 7.05
C GLY A 225 -12.27 14.56 6.76
N PHE A 226 -11.59 13.71 6.01
CA PHE A 226 -10.23 13.92 5.55
C PHE A 226 -10.12 15.19 4.71
N GLY A 227 -10.93 15.30 3.65
CA GLY A 227 -10.95 16.46 2.77
C GLY A 227 -11.24 17.77 3.49
N ALA A 228 -12.21 17.78 4.41
CA ALA A 228 -12.56 18.99 5.17
C ALA A 228 -11.42 19.49 6.07
N ALA A 229 -10.73 18.59 6.78
CA ALA A 229 -9.59 18.95 7.61
C ALA A 229 -8.36 19.31 6.75
N TYR A 230 -8.12 18.61 5.64
CA TYR A 230 -7.08 18.92 4.68
C TYR A 230 -7.24 20.35 4.12
N ASP A 231 -8.46 20.70 3.69
CA ASP A 231 -8.79 22.03 3.18
C ASP A 231 -8.66 23.11 4.25
N ALA A 232 -8.90 22.79 5.53
CA ALA A 232 -8.68 23.71 6.64
C ALA A 232 -7.18 24.01 6.82
N VAL A 233 -6.32 22.99 6.75
CA VAL A 233 -4.86 23.16 6.80
C VAL A 233 -4.38 24.03 5.65
N CYS A 234 -4.89 23.80 4.43
CA CYS A 234 -4.51 24.61 3.27
C CYS A 234 -4.99 26.07 3.39
N ARG A 235 -6.23 26.30 3.86
CA ARG A 235 -6.79 27.66 3.99
C ARG A 235 -6.12 28.51 5.06
N ASP A 236 -5.73 27.92 6.20
CA ASP A 236 -5.09 28.63 7.32
C ASP A 236 -3.67 28.10 7.60
N ALA A 237 -2.91 27.91 6.50
CA ALA A 237 -1.60 27.28 6.51
C ALA A 237 -0.56 28.04 7.35
N GLU A 238 -0.70 29.36 7.49
CA GLU A 238 0.22 30.16 8.29
C GLU A 238 0.00 29.93 9.80
N ALA A 239 -1.26 29.91 10.25
CA ALA A 239 -1.55 29.58 11.65
C ALA A 239 -1.17 28.15 11.98
N PHE A 240 -1.44 27.21 11.07
CA PHE A 240 -1.02 25.82 11.23
C PHE A 240 0.51 25.71 11.38
N ARG A 241 1.29 26.37 10.50
CA ARG A 241 2.76 26.37 10.59
C ARG A 241 3.29 26.99 11.89
N ARG A 242 2.62 28.01 12.45
CA ARG A 242 2.96 28.56 13.77
C ARG A 242 2.77 27.53 14.89
N GLU A 243 1.68 26.76 14.86
CA GLU A 243 1.47 25.67 15.82
C GLU A 243 2.61 24.65 15.74
N LEU A 244 3.01 24.21 14.54
CA LEU A 244 4.12 23.27 14.35
C LEU A 244 5.45 23.85 14.88
N THR A 245 5.77 25.10 14.52
CA THR A 245 7.02 25.77 14.91
C THR A 245 7.14 25.92 16.42
N SER A 246 6.02 26.16 17.11
CA SER A 246 6.00 26.28 18.58
C SER A 246 6.39 24.98 19.31
N ALA A 247 6.41 23.85 18.60
CA ALA A 247 6.78 22.55 19.12
C ALA A 247 8.21 22.12 18.75
N ALA A 248 9.08 23.04 18.31
CA ALA A 248 10.46 22.71 17.91
C ALA A 248 11.26 21.97 19.01
N GLU A 249 11.04 22.33 20.29
CA GLU A 249 11.84 21.83 21.43
C GLU A 249 11.15 20.72 22.24
N ILE A 250 9.92 20.32 21.90
CA ILE A 250 9.27 19.23 22.63
C ILE A 250 9.98 17.91 22.36
N VAL A 251 9.90 16.97 23.30
CA VAL A 251 10.46 15.63 23.08
C VAL A 251 9.40 14.75 22.43
N THR A 252 9.72 14.22 21.25
CA THR A 252 8.89 13.25 20.50
C THR A 252 9.62 11.93 20.33
N ARG A 253 8.88 10.87 20.01
CA ARG A 253 9.39 9.54 19.72
C ARG A 253 9.90 9.49 18.27
N PHE A 254 11.14 9.03 18.11
CA PHE A 254 11.73 8.74 16.81
C PHE A 254 11.54 7.26 16.48
N VAL A 255 10.74 6.96 15.48
CA VAL A 255 10.48 5.59 15.02
C VAL A 255 11.44 5.24 13.89
N VAL A 256 12.42 4.36 14.17
CA VAL A 256 13.36 3.86 13.15
C VAL A 256 12.71 2.79 12.29
N ARG A 257 12.07 1.80 12.94
CA ARG A 257 11.32 0.72 12.29
C ARG A 257 9.99 0.46 13.01
N PRO A 258 8.98 -0.07 12.32
CA PRO A 258 7.75 -0.52 12.97
C PRO A 258 8.05 -1.61 14.00
N THR A 259 7.37 -1.58 15.16
CA THR A 259 7.61 -2.54 16.26
C THR A 259 7.57 -4.00 15.79
N ARG A 260 6.63 -4.35 14.89
CA ARG A 260 6.48 -5.69 14.34
C ARG A 260 7.76 -6.23 13.70
N GLN A 261 8.60 -5.37 13.11
CA GLN A 261 9.85 -5.81 12.49
C GLN A 261 10.85 -6.34 13.52
N TYR A 262 10.95 -5.71 14.69
CA TYR A 262 11.79 -6.20 15.79
C TYR A 262 11.27 -7.51 16.39
N LEU A 263 9.97 -7.78 16.30
CA LEU A 263 9.36 -9.00 16.81
C LEU A 263 9.50 -10.19 15.85
N LEU A 264 9.72 -9.95 14.56
CA LEU A 264 9.77 -10.98 13.53
C LEU A 264 11.20 -11.33 13.09
N ALA A 265 12.15 -10.40 13.19
CA ALA A 265 13.51 -10.59 12.71
C ALA A 265 14.51 -10.75 13.87
N PRO A 266 15.45 -11.71 13.80
CA PRO A 266 16.57 -11.77 14.73
C PRO A 266 17.41 -10.49 14.70
N ALA A 267 17.87 -10.02 15.87
CA ALA A 267 18.65 -8.79 15.98
C ALA A 267 19.94 -8.79 15.12
N ALA A 268 20.53 -9.98 14.90
CA ALA A 268 21.72 -10.15 14.08
C ALA A 268 21.48 -9.92 12.58
N GLU A 269 20.24 -10.10 12.11
CA GLU A 269 19.84 -9.95 10.70
C GLU A 269 19.38 -8.52 10.36
N LEU A 270 19.30 -7.63 11.36
CA LEU A 270 18.98 -6.24 11.13
C LEU A 270 20.15 -5.53 10.44
N GLU A 271 19.86 -4.90 9.30
CA GLU A 271 20.76 -4.01 8.55
C GLU A 271 20.39 -2.54 8.79
N PRO A 272 21.29 -1.55 8.59
CA PRO A 272 20.97 -0.13 8.79
C PRO A 272 19.69 0.30 8.05
N ALA A 273 18.82 1.05 8.72
CA ALA A 273 17.49 1.39 8.17
C ALA A 273 17.58 2.35 6.96
N PHE A 274 18.64 3.14 6.93
CA PHE A 274 18.97 4.13 5.91
C PHE A 274 20.48 4.37 5.96
N ASP A 275 21.04 5.04 4.95
CA ASP A 275 22.48 5.34 4.90
C ASP A 275 22.87 6.28 6.05
N GLY A 276 23.92 5.93 6.81
CA GLY A 276 24.34 6.68 8.00
C GLY A 276 23.65 6.28 9.31
N ALA A 277 22.82 5.23 9.31
CA ALA A 277 22.09 4.75 10.48
C ALA A 277 22.85 3.72 11.34
N GLU A 278 24.16 3.55 11.16
CA GLU A 278 24.97 2.52 11.85
C GLU A 278 24.91 2.67 13.38
N ALA A 279 25.02 3.91 13.87
CA ALA A 279 24.94 4.18 15.30
C ALA A 279 23.55 3.86 15.89
N LEU A 280 22.48 4.01 15.11
CA LEU A 280 21.13 3.59 15.51
C LEU A 280 21.06 2.06 15.56
N LEU A 281 21.56 1.36 14.54
CA LEU A 281 21.56 -0.09 14.50
C LEU A 281 22.28 -0.71 15.70
N ASP A 282 23.42 -0.13 16.09
CA ASP A 282 24.15 -0.57 17.28
C ASP A 282 23.34 -0.38 18.56
N ALA A 283 22.57 0.71 18.67
CA ALA A 283 21.68 0.92 19.81
C ALA A 283 20.50 -0.06 19.80
N GLU A 284 19.92 -0.35 18.63
CA GLU A 284 18.83 -1.32 18.50
C GLU A 284 19.26 -2.72 18.89
N ARG A 285 20.42 -3.18 18.40
CA ARG A 285 20.98 -4.48 18.77
C ARG A 285 21.27 -4.57 20.26
N ARG A 286 21.73 -3.48 20.89
CA ARG A 286 21.95 -3.41 22.34
C ARG A 286 20.66 -3.54 23.15
N ASP A 287 19.58 -2.89 22.73
CA ASP A 287 18.28 -2.97 23.39
C ASP A 287 17.68 -4.38 23.24
N LEU A 288 17.71 -4.93 22.03
CA LEU A 288 17.21 -6.28 21.75
C LEU A 288 17.99 -7.37 22.49
N ALA A 289 19.32 -7.23 22.59
CA ALA A 289 20.15 -8.14 23.40
C ALA A 289 19.81 -8.07 24.91
N GLY A 290 19.26 -6.95 25.37
CA GLY A 290 18.73 -6.77 26.72
C GLY A 290 17.30 -7.27 26.91
N GLY A 291 16.63 -7.76 25.86
CA GLY A 291 15.23 -8.21 25.90
C GLY A 291 14.20 -7.08 25.81
N ASP A 292 14.64 -5.85 25.50
CA ASP A 292 13.78 -4.69 25.30
C ASP A 292 13.56 -4.40 23.81
N LEU A 293 12.43 -3.78 23.50
CA LEU A 293 12.21 -3.18 22.19
C LEU A 293 13.03 -1.87 22.09
N PRO A 294 13.67 -1.60 20.95
CA PRO A 294 14.35 -0.32 20.75
C PRO A 294 13.39 0.87 20.81
N ILE A 295 13.82 1.95 21.48
CA ILE A 295 13.10 3.22 21.52
C ILE A 295 14.06 4.39 21.44
N PHE A 296 13.68 5.40 20.66
CA PHE A 296 14.47 6.60 20.42
C PHE A 296 13.60 7.84 20.59
N PHE A 297 14.26 8.94 20.93
CA PHE A 297 13.62 10.25 21.10
C PHE A 297 14.32 11.29 20.23
N THR A 298 13.60 12.35 19.88
CA THR A 298 14.14 13.49 19.16
C THR A 298 13.44 14.77 19.60
N ARG A 299 13.99 15.91 19.16
CA ARG A 299 13.32 17.21 19.21
C ARG A 299 13.03 17.63 17.78
N PRO A 300 11.79 17.97 17.42
CA PRO A 300 11.41 18.26 16.03
C PRO A 300 12.30 19.29 15.33
N GLY A 301 12.75 20.33 16.03
CA GLY A 301 13.62 21.39 15.48
C GLY A 301 15.10 21.00 15.35
N SER A 302 15.48 19.75 15.62
CA SER A 302 16.86 19.29 15.69
C SER A 302 17.07 18.03 14.84
N ARG A 303 18.33 17.77 14.47
CA ARG A 303 18.78 16.54 13.77
C ARG A 303 19.36 15.49 14.72
N THR A 304 19.32 15.77 16.03
CA THR A 304 19.80 14.88 17.08
C THR A 304 18.75 13.83 17.44
N VAL A 305 19.21 12.61 17.66
CA VAL A 305 18.42 11.49 18.19
C VAL A 305 19.04 11.04 19.52
N TRP A 306 18.20 10.74 20.50
CA TRP A 306 18.60 10.16 21.78
C TRP A 306 18.19 8.69 21.85
N THR A 307 19.13 7.84 22.28
CA THR A 307 18.88 6.40 22.47
C THR A 307 18.04 6.13 23.73
N SER A 308 17.58 4.90 23.88
CA SER A 308 16.92 4.39 25.08
C SER A 308 17.71 4.66 26.38
N ARG A 309 19.05 4.76 26.29
CA ARG A 309 19.97 4.99 27.42
C ARG A 309 20.32 6.46 27.63
N GLY A 310 19.83 7.35 26.77
CA GLY A 310 20.13 8.78 26.80
C GLY A 310 21.41 9.18 26.05
N ASP A 311 22.03 8.25 25.31
CA ASP A 311 23.17 8.59 24.45
C ASP A 311 22.71 9.58 23.36
N ARG A 312 23.47 10.65 23.15
CA ARG A 312 23.19 11.67 22.15
C ARG A 312 23.85 11.29 20.84
N LEU A 313 23.06 11.17 19.77
CA LEU A 313 23.52 10.93 18.41
C LEU A 313 23.20 12.15 17.55
N ASP A 314 24.23 12.89 17.15
CA ASP A 314 24.10 14.12 16.36
C ASP A 314 24.11 13.84 14.86
N ASP A 315 23.37 14.67 14.12
CA ASP A 315 23.28 14.66 12.64
C ASP A 315 22.90 13.32 12.00
N VAL A 316 22.24 12.43 12.76
CA VAL A 316 21.78 11.11 12.30
C VAL A 316 20.73 11.22 11.21
N VAL A 317 19.81 12.19 11.30
CA VAL A 317 18.76 12.39 10.29
C VAL A 317 19.13 13.54 9.34
N PRO A 318 18.90 13.41 8.03
CA PRO A 318 19.31 14.39 7.03
C PRO A 318 18.47 15.67 7.02
N VAL A 319 17.28 15.66 7.63
CA VAL A 319 16.40 16.83 7.78
C VAL A 319 15.71 16.73 9.14
N SER A 320 15.50 17.86 9.82
CA SER A 320 14.78 17.88 11.09
C SER A 320 13.30 17.50 10.89
N GLY A 321 12.66 16.95 11.93
CA GLY A 321 11.25 16.55 11.85
C GLY A 321 10.30 17.72 11.63
N LEU A 322 10.62 18.89 12.19
CA LEU A 322 9.89 20.13 11.97
C LEU A 322 10.01 20.60 10.52
N ASP A 323 11.22 20.60 9.95
CA ASP A 323 11.42 21.01 8.55
C ASP A 323 10.69 20.06 7.58
N CYS A 324 10.69 18.75 7.86
CA CYS A 324 9.91 17.79 7.09
C CYS A 324 8.41 18.10 7.14
N ALA A 325 7.86 18.41 8.32
CA ALA A 325 6.45 18.73 8.48
C ALA A 325 6.08 20.08 7.84
N LEU A 326 6.94 21.10 7.95
CA LEU A 326 6.76 22.39 7.29
C LEU A 326 6.80 22.27 5.77
N ALA A 327 7.75 21.50 5.23
CA ALA A 327 7.83 21.22 3.80
C ALA A 327 6.59 20.48 3.31
N LYS A 328 6.11 19.47 4.06
CA LYS A 328 4.89 18.75 3.73
C LYS A 328 3.67 19.68 3.75
N ALA A 329 3.47 20.45 4.82
CA ALA A 329 2.36 21.40 4.91
C ALA A 329 2.40 22.47 3.80
N GLY A 330 3.61 22.83 3.34
CA GLY A 330 3.79 23.72 2.19
C GLY A 330 3.50 23.09 0.83
N ALA A 331 3.67 21.78 0.70
CA ALA A 331 3.40 21.03 -0.53
C ALA A 331 1.93 20.55 -0.65
N MET A 332 1.14 20.68 0.42
CA MET A 332 -0.28 20.33 0.40
C MET A 332 -1.06 21.18 -0.62
N GLY A 333 -1.91 20.53 -1.39
CA GLY A 333 -2.70 21.15 -2.44
C GLY A 333 -3.65 20.17 -3.11
N PRO A 334 -4.41 20.59 -4.13
CA PRO A 334 -5.44 19.75 -4.75
C PRO A 334 -4.91 18.45 -5.34
N GLU A 335 -3.67 18.45 -5.85
CA GLU A 335 -3.05 17.26 -6.42
C GLU A 335 -2.60 16.26 -5.35
N ASP A 336 -1.92 16.73 -4.30
CA ASP A 336 -1.57 15.88 -3.15
C ASP A 336 -2.83 15.31 -2.49
N ARG A 337 -3.87 16.15 -2.28
CA ARG A 337 -5.14 15.70 -1.71
C ARG A 337 -5.74 14.54 -2.49
N ARG A 338 -5.85 14.66 -3.83
CA ARG A 338 -6.37 13.58 -4.69
C ARG A 338 -5.55 12.29 -4.56
N ARG A 339 -4.22 12.41 -4.48
CA ARG A 339 -3.32 11.26 -4.28
C ARG A 339 -3.54 10.59 -2.92
N GLN A 340 -3.70 11.37 -1.85
CA GLN A 340 -3.98 10.83 -0.51
C GLN A 340 -5.37 10.18 -0.44
N GLU A 341 -6.40 10.79 -1.02
CA GLU A 341 -7.75 10.21 -1.10
C GLU A 341 -7.74 8.89 -1.88
N TRP A 342 -7.05 8.83 -3.04
CA TRP A 342 -6.86 7.58 -3.79
C TRP A 342 -6.15 6.51 -2.94
N MET A 343 -5.10 6.86 -2.18
CA MET A 343 -4.40 5.90 -1.32
C MET A 343 -5.31 5.35 -0.20
N ILE A 344 -6.19 6.19 0.36
CA ILE A 344 -7.19 5.78 1.33
C ILE A 344 -8.15 4.78 0.67
N GLU A 345 -8.75 5.15 -0.46
CA GLU A 345 -9.68 4.29 -1.21
C GLU A 345 -9.05 2.94 -1.57
N ALA A 346 -7.83 2.97 -2.12
CA ALA A 346 -7.08 1.78 -2.52
C ALA A 346 -6.80 0.86 -1.33
N ALA A 347 -6.36 1.40 -0.19
CA ALA A 347 -6.09 0.62 1.01
C ALA A 347 -7.36 -0.06 1.58
N PHE A 348 -8.50 0.62 1.54
CA PHE A 348 -9.79 0.03 1.95
C PHE A 348 -10.27 -1.03 0.95
N ALA A 349 -10.16 -0.76 -0.34
CA ALA A 349 -10.55 -1.70 -1.37
C ALA A 349 -9.75 -3.00 -1.27
N ALA A 350 -8.44 -2.90 -1.04
CA ALA A 350 -7.53 -4.03 -0.88
C ALA A 350 -7.95 -5.02 0.23
N LYS A 351 -8.63 -4.55 1.28
CA LYS A 351 -9.17 -5.38 2.38
C LYS A 351 -10.34 -6.26 1.93
N THR A 352 -11.16 -5.78 0.99
CA THR A 352 -12.41 -6.45 0.64
C THR A 352 -12.24 -7.63 -0.32
N ALA A 353 -11.03 -7.80 -0.91
CA ALA A 353 -10.47 -8.88 -1.74
C ALA A 353 -11.36 -9.48 -2.86
N THR A 354 -12.62 -9.10 -2.96
CA THR A 354 -13.59 -9.66 -3.89
C THR A 354 -13.67 -8.77 -5.11
N VAL A 355 -12.94 -9.15 -6.15
CA VAL A 355 -13.14 -8.58 -7.48
C VAL A 355 -14.45 -9.12 -8.03
N ARG A 356 -15.41 -8.24 -8.32
CA ARG A 356 -16.72 -8.60 -8.90
C ARG A 356 -16.79 -8.04 -10.30
N HIS A 357 -16.91 -8.92 -11.29
CA HIS A 357 -17.11 -8.53 -12.69
C HIS A 357 -18.61 -8.37 -12.95
N TRP A 358 -19.02 -7.24 -13.50
CA TRP A 358 -20.40 -6.98 -13.89
C TRP A 358 -20.53 -6.94 -15.42
N CYS A 359 -21.71 -7.30 -15.91
CA CYS A 359 -22.10 -7.06 -17.29
C CYS A 359 -22.91 -5.76 -17.36
N LEU A 360 -22.61 -4.88 -18.32
CA LEU A 360 -23.50 -3.75 -18.63
C LEU A 360 -24.76 -4.25 -19.32
N ALA A 361 -25.92 -3.79 -18.86
CA ALA A 361 -27.13 -3.85 -19.66
C ALA A 361 -27.08 -2.69 -20.68
N THR A 362 -26.81 -3.00 -21.95
CA THR A 362 -26.81 -1.98 -23.02
C THR A 362 -28.12 -2.03 -23.81
N GLY A 363 -28.64 -0.84 -24.15
CA GLY A 363 -29.79 -0.64 -25.04
C GLY A 363 -29.57 -1.09 -26.50
N SER A 364 -30.63 -0.91 -27.30
CA SER A 364 -30.85 -1.46 -28.65
C SER A 364 -29.63 -1.40 -29.58
N ALA A 365 -29.37 -2.53 -30.25
CA ALA A 365 -28.34 -2.71 -31.26
C ALA A 365 -28.56 -1.79 -32.47
N ALA A 366 -27.58 -0.92 -32.74
CA ALA A 366 -27.32 -0.42 -34.08
C ALA A 366 -26.17 -1.24 -34.69
N ASP A 367 -26.24 -1.49 -35.99
CA ASP A 367 -25.27 -2.27 -36.76
C ASP A 367 -23.94 -1.51 -36.78
N ALA A 368 -23.02 -1.92 -35.91
CA ALA A 368 -21.80 -1.17 -35.64
C ALA A 368 -20.62 -1.84 -36.36
N GLY A 369 -20.03 -1.10 -37.30
CA GLY A 369 -18.85 -1.52 -38.05
C GLY A 369 -17.58 -1.62 -37.20
N ARG A 370 -16.42 -1.74 -37.86
CA ARG A 370 -15.11 -1.80 -37.21
C ARG A 370 -14.95 -0.64 -36.21
N PRO A 371 -14.38 -0.86 -35.01
CA PRO A 371 -14.15 0.20 -34.02
C PRO A 371 -13.40 1.37 -34.68
N ASP A 372 -13.91 2.58 -34.47
CA ASP A 372 -13.34 3.81 -35.01
C ASP A 372 -11.92 4.01 -34.47
N PRO A 373 -10.87 3.96 -35.33
CA PRO A 373 -9.49 4.10 -34.87
C PRO A 373 -9.23 5.44 -34.17
N GLN A 374 -9.87 6.53 -34.60
CA GLN A 374 -9.67 7.83 -33.97
C GLN A 374 -10.25 7.86 -32.56
N ARG A 375 -11.45 7.30 -32.38
CA ARG A 375 -12.07 7.16 -31.07
C ARG A 375 -11.22 6.32 -30.11
N ALA A 376 -10.62 5.23 -30.60
CA ALA A 376 -9.74 4.40 -29.79
C ALA A 376 -8.48 5.17 -29.34
N LEU A 377 -7.89 5.97 -30.23
CA LEU A 377 -6.77 6.86 -29.88
C LEU A 377 -7.19 7.91 -28.85
N ASP A 378 -8.32 8.58 -29.04
CA ASP A 378 -8.80 9.62 -28.11
C ASP A 378 -9.03 9.06 -26.69
N GLN A 379 -9.58 7.84 -26.60
CA GLN A 379 -9.77 7.12 -25.34
C GLN A 379 -8.44 6.69 -24.72
N ALA A 380 -7.51 6.14 -25.51
CA ALA A 380 -6.17 5.79 -25.04
C ALA A 380 -5.40 7.02 -24.55
N GLU A 381 -5.53 8.17 -25.21
CA GLU A 381 -4.92 9.43 -24.77
C GLU A 381 -5.50 9.97 -23.47
N ALA A 382 -6.78 9.69 -23.19
CA ALA A 382 -7.37 10.01 -21.91
C ALA A 382 -6.83 9.11 -20.79
N VAL A 383 -6.71 7.81 -21.04
CA VAL A 383 -6.05 6.87 -20.12
C VAL A 383 -4.60 7.30 -19.84
N ALA A 384 -3.86 7.72 -20.87
CA ALA A 384 -2.49 8.21 -20.71
C ALA A 384 -2.41 9.49 -19.89
N ARG A 385 -3.40 10.40 -19.97
CA ARG A 385 -3.48 11.59 -19.11
C ARG A 385 -3.75 11.24 -17.66
N GLU A 386 -4.55 10.21 -17.40
CA GLU A 386 -4.80 9.74 -16.04
C GLU A 386 -3.54 9.10 -15.44
N LEU A 387 -2.82 8.27 -16.22
CA LEU A 387 -1.53 7.73 -15.83
C LEU A 387 -0.50 8.83 -15.54
N ASP A 388 -0.43 9.87 -16.38
CA ASP A 388 0.45 11.02 -16.15
C ASP A 388 0.11 11.76 -14.83
N ALA A 389 -1.18 11.94 -14.52
CA ALA A 389 -1.61 12.57 -13.27
C ALA A 389 -1.26 11.73 -12.01
N LEU A 390 -1.22 10.41 -12.14
CA LEU A 390 -0.84 9.48 -11.07
C LEU A 390 0.68 9.32 -10.90
N ALA A 391 1.49 9.87 -11.81
CA ALA A 391 2.93 9.71 -11.80
C ALA A 391 3.61 10.51 -10.68
N TYR A 392 4.58 9.90 -10.02
CA TYR A 392 5.51 10.56 -9.11
C TYR A 392 6.84 10.80 -9.82
N ARG A 393 7.38 12.01 -9.69
CA ARG A 393 8.54 12.47 -10.46
C ARG A 393 9.57 13.06 -9.50
N ASP A 394 10.81 12.57 -9.57
CA ASP A 394 11.96 13.20 -8.92
C ASP A 394 13.27 12.80 -9.60
N GLY A 395 14.22 13.72 -9.70
CA GLY A 395 15.57 13.43 -10.21
C GLY A 395 15.64 12.82 -11.62
N GLY A 396 14.66 13.09 -12.50
CA GLY A 396 14.59 12.49 -13.84
C GLY A 396 14.07 11.04 -13.86
N ARG A 397 13.57 10.54 -12.73
CA ARG A 397 12.88 9.25 -12.62
C ARG A 397 11.38 9.47 -12.49
N VAL A 398 10.61 8.58 -13.10
CA VAL A 398 9.17 8.49 -12.93
C VAL A 398 8.79 7.11 -12.40
N ASN A 399 7.88 7.06 -11.44
CA ASN A 399 7.25 5.81 -11.00
C ASN A 399 5.83 6.07 -10.49
N TRP A 400 5.08 5.01 -10.21
CA TRP A 400 3.71 5.08 -9.73
C TRP A 400 3.51 4.28 -8.45
N LEU A 401 2.42 4.58 -7.74
CA LEU A 401 1.83 3.68 -6.77
C LEU A 401 0.72 2.89 -7.44
N GLY A 402 0.61 1.61 -7.12
CA GLY A 402 -0.45 0.74 -7.63
C GLY A 402 -0.97 -0.22 -6.57
N LEU A 403 -2.13 -0.80 -6.85
CA LEU A 403 -2.61 -1.99 -6.15
C LEU A 403 -1.92 -3.23 -6.71
N GLU A 404 -1.15 -3.90 -5.85
CA GLU A 404 -0.42 -5.12 -6.19
C GLU A 404 -0.99 -6.33 -5.43
N PRO A 405 -1.22 -7.46 -6.11
CA PRO A 405 -1.59 -8.70 -5.45
C PRO A 405 -0.36 -9.34 -4.78
N LEU A 406 -0.58 -9.91 -3.61
CA LEU A 406 0.39 -10.73 -2.88
C LEU A 406 0.10 -12.21 -3.13
N GLU A 407 1.08 -13.07 -2.86
CA GLU A 407 0.97 -14.53 -3.08
C GLU A 407 -0.19 -15.19 -2.33
N ASP A 408 -0.57 -14.63 -1.19
CA ASP A 408 -1.68 -15.14 -0.36
C ASP A 408 -3.07 -14.63 -0.81
N GLY A 409 -3.15 -14.01 -1.99
CA GLY A 409 -4.39 -13.50 -2.58
C GLY A 409 -4.85 -12.15 -2.01
N ARG A 410 -4.11 -11.56 -1.06
CA ARG A 410 -4.39 -10.21 -0.58
C ARG A 410 -3.87 -9.16 -1.56
N TRP A 411 -4.40 -7.96 -1.47
CA TRP A 411 -3.91 -6.81 -2.22
C TRP A 411 -3.27 -5.80 -1.26
N THR A 412 -2.35 -4.99 -1.76
CA THR A 412 -1.77 -3.88 -1.02
C THR A 412 -1.40 -2.74 -1.96
N VAL A 413 -1.33 -1.52 -1.42
CA VAL A 413 -0.80 -0.37 -2.15
C VAL A 413 0.72 -0.42 -2.06
N LEU A 414 1.42 -0.45 -3.19
CA LEU A 414 2.89 -0.48 -3.26
C LEU A 414 3.41 0.38 -4.41
N PRO A 415 4.67 0.87 -4.33
CA PRO A 415 5.39 1.37 -5.49
C PRO A 415 5.47 0.30 -6.57
N SER A 416 5.14 0.68 -7.81
CA SER A 416 5.17 -0.25 -8.94
C SER A 416 6.57 -0.81 -9.15
N GLY A 417 6.67 -2.13 -9.24
CA GLY A 417 7.91 -2.84 -9.59
C GLY A 417 8.30 -2.71 -11.06
N LEU A 418 9.40 -3.36 -11.48
CA LEU A 418 9.85 -3.38 -12.88
C LEU A 418 9.02 -4.35 -13.76
N GLY A 419 8.25 -5.26 -13.17
CA GLY A 419 7.49 -6.29 -13.89
C GLY A 419 6.49 -5.74 -14.92
N LEU A 420 6.20 -6.50 -15.97
CA LEU A 420 5.28 -6.09 -17.04
C LEU A 420 3.82 -6.06 -16.56
N GLY A 421 3.43 -7.03 -15.74
CA GLY A 421 2.03 -7.23 -15.38
C GLY A 421 1.46 -6.15 -14.46
N HIS A 422 2.17 -5.82 -13.39
CA HIS A 422 1.74 -4.85 -12.38
C HIS A 422 2.65 -3.62 -12.28
N GLY A 423 3.82 -3.70 -12.88
CA GLY A 423 4.87 -2.72 -12.74
C GLY A 423 4.88 -1.62 -13.80
N TYR A 424 5.84 -0.72 -13.67
CA TYR A 424 5.95 0.47 -14.52
C TYR A 424 6.42 0.17 -15.95
N SER A 425 6.98 -1.01 -16.23
CA SER A 425 7.38 -1.38 -17.61
C SER A 425 6.17 -1.62 -18.51
N GLY A 426 5.06 -2.14 -17.96
CA GLY A 426 3.80 -2.24 -18.69
C GLY A 426 3.15 -0.89 -18.96
N VAL A 427 3.27 0.04 -18.02
CA VAL A 427 2.86 1.45 -18.20
C VAL A 427 3.67 2.10 -19.32
N ALA A 428 5.01 1.97 -19.25
CA ALA A 428 5.91 2.51 -20.25
C ALA A 428 5.65 1.91 -21.64
N LEU A 429 5.38 0.61 -21.75
CA LEU A 429 5.08 -0.06 -23.02
C LEU A 429 3.83 0.52 -23.68
N PHE A 430 2.76 0.72 -22.91
CA PHE A 430 1.55 1.39 -23.38
C PHE A 430 1.84 2.81 -23.87
N LEU A 431 2.50 3.62 -23.05
CA LEU A 431 2.80 5.02 -23.36
C LEU A 431 3.69 5.15 -24.60
N ALA A 432 4.71 4.30 -24.73
CA ALA A 432 5.60 4.31 -25.88
C ALA A 432 4.86 3.91 -27.17
N ARG A 433 3.99 2.90 -27.11
CA ARG A 433 3.16 2.49 -28.25
C ARG A 433 2.19 3.59 -28.66
N LEU A 434 1.52 4.23 -27.70
CA LEU A 434 0.63 5.36 -27.96
C LEU A 434 1.38 6.54 -28.59
N GLY A 435 2.54 6.90 -28.04
CA GLY A 435 3.39 7.96 -28.56
C GLY A 435 3.84 7.71 -29.99
N THR A 436 4.17 6.46 -30.33
CA THR A 436 4.53 6.04 -31.70
C THR A 436 3.36 6.17 -32.66
N LEU A 437 2.16 5.69 -32.28
CA LEU A 437 0.97 5.73 -33.14
C LEU A 437 0.44 7.16 -33.34
N THR A 438 0.56 8.02 -32.34
CA THR A 438 0.04 9.39 -32.37
C THR A 438 1.06 10.44 -32.81
N GLY A 439 2.36 10.08 -32.82
CA GLY A 439 3.46 11.02 -33.05
C GLY A 439 3.70 12.02 -31.91
N ARG A 440 3.14 11.80 -30.71
CA ARG A 440 3.23 12.72 -29.58
C ARG A 440 4.41 12.39 -28.67
N SER A 441 5.47 13.21 -28.73
CA SER A 441 6.73 12.98 -28.01
C SER A 441 6.56 12.86 -26.49
N ARG A 442 5.65 13.63 -25.88
CA ARG A 442 5.42 13.61 -24.43
C ARG A 442 5.17 12.22 -23.83
N TYR A 443 4.55 11.31 -24.60
CA TYR A 443 4.28 9.95 -24.13
C TYR A 443 5.51 9.05 -24.25
N LEU A 444 6.36 9.27 -25.26
CA LEU A 444 7.65 8.60 -25.40
C LEU A 444 8.62 9.10 -24.31
N GLU A 445 8.64 10.40 -24.04
CA GLU A 445 9.42 11.02 -22.96
C GLU A 445 9.02 10.44 -21.59
N LEU A 446 7.72 10.36 -21.30
CA LEU A 446 7.24 9.76 -20.05
C LEU A 446 7.61 8.27 -19.92
N ALA A 447 7.52 7.51 -21.01
CA ALA A 447 7.95 6.11 -21.02
C ALA A 447 9.48 5.99 -20.81
N ALA A 448 10.28 6.88 -21.39
CA ALA A 448 11.72 6.91 -21.21
C ALA A 448 12.11 7.26 -19.76
N ASP A 449 11.49 8.29 -19.17
CA ASP A 449 11.73 8.69 -17.78
C ASP A 449 11.36 7.58 -16.78
N ALA A 450 10.28 6.81 -17.06
CA ALA A 450 9.90 5.66 -16.26
C ALA A 450 10.94 4.53 -16.33
N MET A 451 11.58 4.35 -17.48
CA MET A 451 12.54 3.28 -17.73
C MET A 451 14.00 3.69 -17.44
N ALA A 452 14.25 4.94 -17.06
CA ALA A 452 15.60 5.48 -16.83
C ALA A 452 16.42 4.66 -15.83
N ALA A 453 15.80 4.12 -14.78
CA ALA A 453 16.46 3.31 -13.75
C ALA A 453 16.60 1.82 -14.10
N ALA A 454 15.93 1.33 -15.15
CA ALA A 454 15.82 -0.09 -15.42
C ALA A 454 17.17 -0.78 -15.73
N PRO A 455 18.10 -0.21 -16.53
CA PRO A 455 19.39 -0.84 -16.78
C PRO A 455 20.21 -1.08 -15.51
N ALA A 456 20.28 -0.06 -14.63
CA ALA A 456 20.99 -0.18 -13.36
C ALA A 456 20.32 -1.19 -12.42
N LEU A 457 18.98 -1.25 -12.41
CA LEU A 457 18.24 -2.21 -11.60
C LEU A 457 18.48 -3.65 -12.04
N VAL A 458 18.45 -3.92 -13.35
CA VAL A 458 18.75 -5.25 -13.90
C VAL A 458 20.19 -5.67 -13.60
N ALA A 459 21.16 -4.76 -13.76
CA ALA A 459 22.55 -5.03 -13.41
C ALA A 459 22.73 -5.36 -11.90
N ALA A 460 22.10 -4.59 -11.01
CA ALA A 460 22.14 -4.84 -9.57
C ALA A 460 21.46 -6.16 -9.17
N LEU A 461 20.41 -6.58 -9.89
CA LEU A 461 19.77 -7.89 -9.68
C LEU A 461 20.67 -9.05 -10.11
N ALA A 462 21.43 -8.89 -11.20
CA ALA A 462 22.37 -9.90 -11.67
C ALA A 462 23.49 -10.19 -10.64
N GLU A 463 23.88 -9.19 -9.85
CA GLU A 463 24.85 -9.35 -8.75
C GLU A 463 24.24 -10.03 -7.50
N ARG A 464 22.91 -10.23 -7.45
CA ARG A 464 22.18 -10.72 -6.28
C ARG A 464 21.22 -11.87 -6.64
N PRO A 465 21.74 -13.01 -7.14
CA PRO A 465 20.91 -14.11 -7.64
C PRO A 465 19.97 -14.72 -6.59
N GLY A 466 20.27 -14.57 -5.29
CA GLY A 466 19.41 -15.02 -4.19
C GLY A 466 18.02 -14.36 -4.14
N HIS A 467 17.83 -13.22 -4.82
CA HIS A 467 16.52 -12.56 -4.91
C HIS A 467 15.67 -13.05 -6.09
N LEU A 468 16.25 -13.75 -7.07
CA LEU A 468 15.55 -14.15 -8.30
C LEU A 468 14.42 -15.13 -8.05
N ALA A 469 14.57 -16.03 -7.06
CA ALA A 469 13.53 -16.99 -6.71
C ALA A 469 12.26 -16.30 -6.18
N ALA A 470 12.41 -15.17 -5.48
CA ALA A 470 11.29 -14.38 -4.97
C ALA A 470 10.63 -13.51 -6.06
N ILE A 471 11.38 -13.16 -7.12
CA ILE A 471 10.85 -12.43 -8.28
C ILE A 471 10.09 -13.38 -9.21
N GLY A 472 10.60 -14.60 -9.38
CA GLY A 472 10.01 -15.63 -10.23
C GLY A 472 9.99 -15.29 -11.73
N GLY A 473 9.28 -16.11 -12.48
CA GLY A 473 9.02 -15.93 -13.92
C GLY A 473 7.66 -15.33 -14.24
N GLY A 474 7.29 -15.37 -15.53
CA GLY A 474 6.00 -14.91 -16.04
C GLY A 474 5.85 -13.39 -16.14
N PHE A 475 4.60 -12.92 -16.25
CA PHE A 475 4.27 -11.50 -16.49
C PHE A 475 4.72 -10.55 -15.38
N GLY A 476 4.66 -10.99 -14.12
CA GLY A 476 5.11 -10.21 -12.97
C GLY A 476 6.63 -10.32 -12.72
N GLY A 477 7.24 -11.39 -13.20
CA GLY A 477 8.65 -11.73 -12.98
C GLY A 477 9.56 -11.40 -14.17
N MET A 478 10.69 -12.10 -14.24
CA MET A 478 11.79 -11.75 -15.15
C MET A 478 11.47 -11.96 -16.64
N ASP A 479 10.55 -12.88 -17.01
CA ASP A 479 10.14 -13.06 -18.41
C ASP A 479 9.41 -11.82 -18.95
N GLY A 480 8.48 -11.27 -18.16
CA GLY A 480 7.79 -10.03 -18.48
C GLY A 480 8.74 -8.84 -18.56
N VAL A 481 9.71 -8.77 -17.63
CA VAL A 481 10.76 -7.73 -17.65
C VAL A 481 11.58 -7.79 -18.93
N ALA A 482 12.08 -8.98 -19.30
CA ALA A 482 12.89 -9.16 -20.52
C ALA A 482 12.09 -8.78 -21.78
N TYR A 483 10.84 -9.21 -21.88
CA TYR A 483 9.95 -8.85 -22.99
C TYR A 483 9.74 -7.34 -23.08
N ALA A 484 9.38 -6.70 -21.96
CA ALA A 484 9.09 -5.27 -21.92
C ALA A 484 10.32 -4.44 -22.32
N LEU A 485 11.49 -4.78 -21.77
CA LEU A 485 12.76 -4.12 -22.13
C LEU A 485 13.10 -4.31 -23.60
N GLY A 486 12.90 -5.50 -24.16
CA GLY A 486 13.10 -5.77 -25.58
C GLY A 486 12.24 -4.86 -26.47
N GLN A 487 10.94 -4.81 -26.22
CA GLN A 487 10.00 -3.96 -26.97
C GLN A 487 10.31 -2.46 -26.79
N LEU A 488 10.56 -2.02 -25.56
CA LEU A 488 10.85 -0.63 -25.24
C LEU A 488 12.19 -0.17 -25.80
N SER A 489 13.19 -1.05 -25.93
CA SER A 489 14.47 -0.72 -26.56
C SER A 489 14.32 -0.33 -28.03
N VAL A 490 13.32 -0.88 -28.72
CA VAL A 490 12.99 -0.55 -30.11
C VAL A 490 12.17 0.74 -30.16
N LEU A 491 11.09 0.82 -29.37
CA LEU A 491 10.18 1.98 -29.39
C LEU A 491 10.83 3.29 -28.93
N LEU A 492 11.78 3.20 -27.99
CA LEU A 492 12.49 4.35 -27.43
C LEU A 492 13.90 4.50 -28.01
N GLU A 493 14.29 3.66 -28.98
CA GLU A 493 15.61 3.67 -29.61
C GLU A 493 16.78 3.67 -28.60
N SER A 494 16.66 2.88 -27.53
CA SER A 494 17.59 2.90 -26.40
C SER A 494 18.51 1.67 -26.37
N PRO A 495 19.83 1.83 -26.65
CA PRO A 495 20.80 0.75 -26.52
C PRO A 495 20.91 0.22 -25.09
N GLY A 496 20.82 1.09 -24.08
CA GLY A 496 20.90 0.67 -22.68
C GLY A 496 19.75 -0.25 -22.26
N LEU A 497 18.54 -0.04 -22.79
CA LEU A 497 17.42 -0.97 -22.58
C LEU A 497 17.61 -2.28 -23.34
N ARG A 498 18.25 -2.25 -24.52
CA ARG A 498 18.56 -3.46 -25.29
C ARG A 498 19.54 -4.36 -24.54
N ASP A 499 20.61 -3.77 -24.00
CA ASP A 499 21.60 -4.50 -23.21
C ASP A 499 20.98 -5.07 -21.93
N ALA A 500 20.15 -4.27 -21.25
CA ALA A 500 19.40 -4.72 -20.08
C ALA A 500 18.40 -5.85 -20.42
N ALA A 501 17.77 -5.83 -21.59
CA ALA A 501 16.86 -6.89 -22.04
C ALA A 501 17.59 -8.23 -22.18
N ALA A 502 18.81 -8.23 -22.71
CA ALA A 502 19.63 -9.44 -22.83
C ALA A 502 19.97 -10.04 -21.46
N VAL A 503 20.41 -9.20 -20.51
CA VAL A 503 20.68 -9.64 -19.13
C VAL A 503 19.41 -10.14 -18.45
N ALA A 504 18.29 -9.43 -18.60
CA ALA A 504 17.01 -9.84 -18.03
C ALA A 504 16.53 -11.20 -18.56
N ALA A 505 16.78 -11.50 -19.84
CA ALA A 505 16.46 -12.80 -20.43
C ALA A 505 17.29 -13.94 -19.80
N GLU A 506 18.58 -13.72 -19.53
CA GLU A 506 19.41 -14.70 -18.81
C GLU A 506 18.90 -14.93 -17.38
N LEU A 507 18.55 -13.85 -16.68
CA LEU A 507 17.97 -13.92 -15.33
C LEU A 507 16.60 -14.63 -15.32
N ALA A 508 15.80 -14.49 -16.38
CA ALA A 508 14.52 -15.19 -16.51
C ALA A 508 14.70 -16.71 -16.61
N VAL A 509 15.69 -17.18 -17.36
CA VAL A 509 16.05 -18.61 -17.41
C VAL A 509 16.45 -19.12 -16.02
N GLN A 510 17.23 -18.34 -15.28
CA GLN A 510 17.65 -18.71 -13.92
C GLN A 510 16.48 -18.72 -12.93
N ALA A 511 15.59 -17.73 -12.99
CA ALA A 511 14.41 -17.65 -12.13
C ALA A 511 13.45 -18.84 -12.36
N ASN A 512 13.32 -19.29 -13.61
CA ASN A 512 12.47 -20.43 -13.97
C ASN A 512 13.09 -21.80 -13.63
N ALA A 513 14.41 -21.90 -13.48
CA ALA A 513 15.11 -23.16 -13.19
C ALA A 513 14.79 -23.74 -11.77
N GLY A 514 14.24 -22.92 -10.86
CA GLY A 514 13.85 -23.32 -9.50
C GLY A 514 12.35 -23.40 -9.26
N ALA A 515 11.51 -23.12 -10.25
CA ALA A 515 10.06 -23.13 -10.10
C ALA A 515 9.50 -24.54 -10.36
N GLU A 516 8.75 -25.09 -9.40
CA GLU A 516 7.86 -26.21 -9.73
C GLU A 516 6.82 -25.70 -10.74
N PRO A 517 6.52 -26.46 -11.81
CA PRO A 517 5.47 -26.07 -12.73
C PRO A 517 4.17 -25.92 -11.94
N VAL A 518 3.68 -24.69 -11.85
CA VAL A 518 2.37 -24.41 -11.24
C VAL A 518 1.36 -25.16 -12.10
N ALA A 519 0.92 -26.32 -11.60
CA ALA A 519 -0.18 -27.04 -12.19
C ALA A 519 -1.34 -26.04 -12.31
N ALA A 520 -1.85 -25.87 -13.53
CA ALA A 520 -3.01 -25.05 -13.82
C ALA A 520 -4.24 -25.66 -13.12
N ALA A 521 -4.33 -25.48 -11.81
CA ALA A 521 -5.48 -25.85 -11.03
C ALA A 521 -6.51 -24.73 -11.21
N PHE A 522 -7.48 -24.95 -12.11
CA PHE A 522 -8.90 -24.63 -11.97
C PHE A 522 -9.61 -24.85 -13.32
N PRO A 523 -10.07 -26.08 -13.64
CA PRO A 523 -11.00 -26.28 -14.73
C PRO A 523 -12.40 -25.89 -14.24
N GLY A 524 -12.67 -24.58 -14.16
CA GLY A 524 -14.01 -24.05 -14.01
C GLY A 524 -14.55 -23.66 -15.39
N LEU A 525 -15.49 -24.44 -15.93
CA LEU A 525 -16.18 -24.24 -17.23
C LEU A 525 -16.95 -22.90 -17.39
N PHE A 526 -16.76 -21.92 -16.50
CA PHE A 526 -17.47 -20.65 -16.47
C PHE A 526 -16.56 -19.40 -16.34
N ASN A 527 -15.23 -19.53 -16.42
CA ASN A 527 -14.31 -18.38 -16.34
C ASN A 527 -13.81 -17.95 -17.73
N ASP A 528 -14.11 -16.71 -18.14
CA ASP A 528 -13.70 -16.13 -19.43
C ASP A 528 -12.35 -15.40 -19.42
N SER A 529 -11.70 -15.31 -18.26
CA SER A 529 -10.46 -14.57 -18.10
C SER A 529 -9.30 -15.09 -18.95
N TRP A 530 -8.33 -14.21 -19.18
CA TRP A 530 -7.04 -14.59 -19.75
C TRP A 530 -6.16 -15.32 -18.73
N CYS A 531 -6.16 -14.93 -17.46
CA CYS A 531 -5.24 -15.52 -16.48
C CYS A 531 -5.48 -17.02 -16.23
N HIS A 532 -6.75 -17.44 -16.15
CA HIS A 532 -7.12 -18.80 -15.74
C HIS A 532 -8.32 -19.37 -16.53
N GLY A 533 -8.73 -18.73 -17.63
CA GLY A 533 -10.02 -19.01 -18.27
C GLY A 533 -9.94 -19.41 -19.74
N LEU A 534 -11.14 -19.52 -20.34
CA LEU A 534 -11.36 -19.98 -21.71
C LEU A 534 -10.65 -19.13 -22.76
N ALA A 535 -10.45 -17.84 -22.51
CA ALA A 535 -9.74 -16.95 -23.44
C ALA A 535 -8.29 -17.39 -23.68
N LYS A 536 -7.56 -17.81 -22.63
CA LYS A 536 -6.17 -18.29 -22.77
C LYS A 536 -6.10 -19.63 -23.49
N LEU A 537 -6.98 -20.57 -23.14
CA LEU A 537 -7.06 -21.87 -23.80
C LEU A 537 -7.42 -21.71 -25.29
N ALA A 538 -8.32 -20.79 -25.60
CA ALA A 538 -8.70 -20.48 -26.98
C ALA A 538 -7.55 -19.81 -27.76
N ALA A 539 -6.81 -18.90 -27.14
CA ALA A 539 -5.63 -18.27 -27.73
C ALA A 539 -4.48 -19.27 -27.97
N ALA A 540 -4.25 -20.21 -27.05
CA ALA A 540 -3.23 -21.25 -27.18
C ALA A 540 -3.47 -22.12 -28.43
N GLY A 541 -4.73 -22.44 -28.75
CA GLY A 541 -5.10 -23.18 -29.95
C GLY A 541 -4.90 -22.42 -31.28
N ALA A 542 -4.74 -21.09 -31.22
CA ALA A 542 -4.50 -20.25 -32.40
C ALA A 542 -3.00 -20.09 -32.72
N ALA A 543 -2.10 -20.38 -31.78
CA ALA A 543 -0.66 -20.33 -31.99
C ALA A 543 -0.20 -21.59 -32.75
N THR A 544 0.11 -21.43 -34.03
CA THR A 544 0.37 -22.54 -34.97
C THR A 544 1.70 -23.26 -34.78
N ASP A 545 2.61 -22.74 -33.95
CA ASP A 545 3.89 -23.37 -33.65
C ASP A 545 4.02 -23.57 -32.12
N ALA A 546 3.93 -24.84 -31.68
CA ALA A 546 4.33 -25.32 -30.35
C ALA A 546 3.37 -25.24 -29.15
N ALA A 547 2.04 -25.18 -29.33
CA ALA A 547 1.13 -25.43 -28.20
C ALA A 547 0.96 -26.94 -27.93
N ASP A 548 1.15 -27.37 -26.67
CA ASP A 548 0.72 -28.69 -26.19
C ASP A 548 -0.81 -28.82 -26.39
N PRO A 549 -1.32 -29.83 -27.11
CA PRO A 549 -2.76 -30.03 -27.28
C PRO A 549 -3.56 -30.07 -25.97
N ALA A 550 -2.93 -30.44 -24.85
CA ALA A 550 -3.55 -30.43 -23.52
C ALA A 550 -3.80 -29.03 -22.95
N SER A 551 -3.23 -27.98 -23.56
CA SER A 551 -3.33 -26.57 -23.15
C SER A 551 -4.24 -25.72 -24.02
N ALA A 552 -4.86 -26.32 -25.05
CA ALA A 552 -5.79 -25.66 -25.96
C ALA A 552 -7.24 -26.02 -25.64
N LEU A 553 -8.16 -25.09 -25.90
CA LEU A 553 -9.59 -25.37 -25.80
C LEU A 553 -10.00 -26.29 -26.94
N ASP A 554 -10.79 -27.32 -26.67
CA ASP A 554 -11.27 -28.20 -27.74
C ASP A 554 -12.26 -27.48 -28.67
N ALA A 555 -12.47 -28.04 -29.87
CA ALA A 555 -13.27 -27.41 -30.91
C ALA A 555 -14.76 -27.26 -30.54
N ALA A 556 -15.31 -28.17 -29.74
CA ALA A 556 -16.71 -28.12 -29.32
C ALA A 556 -16.91 -27.01 -28.27
N ASP A 557 -16.03 -26.97 -27.28
CA ASP A 557 -16.01 -25.94 -26.24
C ASP A 557 -15.72 -24.55 -26.82
N LEU A 558 -14.81 -24.44 -27.80
CA LEU A 558 -14.55 -23.19 -28.53
C LEU A 558 -15.80 -22.70 -29.25
N THR A 559 -16.55 -23.60 -29.91
CA THR A 559 -17.80 -23.25 -30.60
C THR A 559 -18.86 -22.75 -29.62
N ILE A 560 -19.02 -23.44 -28.48
CA ILE A 560 -19.96 -23.05 -27.42
C ILE A 560 -19.57 -21.68 -26.84
N TRP A 561 -18.29 -21.47 -26.56
CA TRP A 561 -17.76 -20.23 -26.04
C TRP A 561 -18.00 -19.06 -27.00
N LEU A 562 -17.67 -19.21 -28.29
CA LEU A 562 -17.91 -18.20 -29.32
C LEU A 562 -19.40 -17.90 -29.51
N ALA A 563 -20.27 -18.91 -29.46
CA ALA A 563 -21.71 -18.72 -29.54
C ALA A 563 -22.27 -17.95 -28.32
N ARG A 564 -21.75 -18.23 -27.12
CA ARG A 564 -22.11 -17.47 -25.92
C ARG A 564 -21.66 -16.02 -26.03
N LEU A 565 -20.40 -15.78 -26.37
CA LEU A 565 -19.87 -14.41 -26.52
C LEU A 565 -20.57 -13.60 -27.62
N ALA A 566 -21.10 -14.25 -28.65
CA ALA A 566 -21.89 -13.58 -29.68
C ALA A 566 -23.24 -13.05 -29.18
N THR A 567 -23.76 -13.60 -28.08
CA THR A 567 -25.10 -13.28 -27.54
C THR A 567 -25.05 -12.52 -26.22
N THR A 568 -23.93 -12.54 -25.49
CA THR A 568 -23.74 -11.77 -24.25
C THR A 568 -23.19 -10.36 -24.52
N PRO A 569 -23.50 -9.37 -23.64
CA PRO A 569 -22.87 -8.04 -23.72
C PRO A 569 -21.38 -8.08 -23.33
N PRO A 570 -20.60 -7.05 -23.71
CA PRO A 570 -19.27 -6.78 -23.14
C PRO A 570 -19.27 -6.67 -21.62
N LEU A 571 -18.16 -7.07 -21.00
CA LEU A 571 -17.93 -6.87 -19.57
C LEU A 571 -17.72 -5.38 -19.24
N THR A 572 -18.07 -4.96 -18.02
CA THR A 572 -17.69 -3.63 -17.50
C THR A 572 -16.21 -3.54 -17.24
N ASP A 573 -15.64 -4.60 -16.67
CA ASP A 573 -14.22 -4.72 -16.44
C ASP A 573 -13.53 -4.82 -17.79
N LEU A 574 -12.73 -3.81 -18.12
CA LEU A 574 -12.00 -3.76 -19.39
C LEU A 574 -10.61 -4.35 -19.26
N THR A 575 -10.16 -4.77 -18.08
CA THR A 575 -8.78 -5.22 -17.92
C THR A 575 -8.38 -6.40 -18.77
N VAL A 576 -7.07 -6.56 -18.95
CA VAL A 576 -6.52 -7.60 -19.81
C VAL A 576 -6.51 -8.96 -19.10
N CYS A 577 -6.28 -8.99 -17.78
CA CYS A 577 -6.16 -10.22 -17.01
C CYS A 577 -7.46 -11.04 -17.01
N HIS A 578 -8.59 -10.39 -16.72
CA HIS A 578 -9.88 -11.05 -16.53
C HIS A 578 -11.08 -10.22 -16.99
N GLY A 579 -10.84 -9.09 -17.65
CA GLY A 579 -11.86 -8.25 -18.27
C GLY A 579 -12.01 -8.49 -19.78
N GLU A 580 -12.75 -7.58 -20.42
CA GLU A 580 -13.14 -7.65 -21.82
C GLU A 580 -11.94 -7.67 -22.77
N PHE A 581 -10.85 -6.93 -22.49
CA PHE A 581 -9.70 -6.92 -23.39
C PHE A 581 -8.93 -8.24 -23.41
N GLY A 582 -8.99 -9.06 -22.34
CA GLY A 582 -8.48 -10.43 -22.39
C GLY A 582 -9.25 -11.33 -23.37
N ILE A 583 -10.59 -11.16 -23.40
CA ILE A 583 -11.48 -11.87 -24.34
C ILE A 583 -11.21 -11.39 -25.78
N LEU A 584 -11.13 -10.07 -25.97
CA LEU A 584 -10.89 -9.49 -27.30
C LEU A 584 -9.52 -9.88 -27.86
N GLU A 585 -8.50 -10.04 -27.02
CA GLU A 585 -7.20 -10.54 -27.46
C GLU A 585 -7.29 -11.96 -27.99
N ALA A 586 -7.96 -12.88 -27.27
CA ALA A 586 -8.18 -14.24 -27.74
C ALA A 586 -8.95 -14.29 -29.07
N LEU A 587 -10.01 -13.46 -29.19
CA LEU A 587 -10.76 -13.32 -30.44
C LEU A 587 -9.90 -12.77 -31.58
N THR A 588 -8.99 -11.84 -31.29
CA THR A 588 -8.06 -11.26 -32.27
C THR A 588 -7.08 -12.32 -32.78
N LEU A 589 -6.51 -13.14 -31.89
CA LEU A 589 -5.62 -14.23 -32.26
C LEU A 589 -6.33 -15.30 -33.10
N LEU A 590 -7.53 -15.70 -32.70
CA LEU A 590 -8.36 -16.65 -33.46
C LEU A 590 -8.74 -16.10 -34.84
N ALA A 591 -9.11 -14.82 -34.92
CA ALA A 591 -9.43 -14.17 -36.18
C ALA A 591 -8.22 -14.11 -37.12
N ALA A 592 -7.02 -13.82 -36.59
CA ALA A 592 -5.76 -13.87 -37.34
C ALA A 592 -5.44 -15.29 -37.83
N GLY A 593 -5.81 -16.32 -37.06
CA GLY A 593 -5.76 -17.74 -37.45
C GLY A 593 -6.85 -18.18 -38.44
N GLY A 594 -7.68 -17.27 -38.94
CA GLY A 594 -8.71 -17.55 -39.96
C GLY A 594 -10.10 -17.93 -39.41
N ASN A 595 -10.35 -17.79 -38.10
CA ASN A 595 -11.66 -18.09 -37.52
C ASN A 595 -12.67 -16.95 -37.79
N GLU A 596 -13.56 -17.18 -38.75
CA GLU A 596 -14.59 -16.22 -39.18
C GLU A 596 -15.62 -15.88 -38.09
N GLN A 597 -15.99 -16.84 -37.25
CA GLN A 597 -16.94 -16.60 -36.16
C GLN A 597 -16.30 -15.71 -35.08
N ALA A 598 -15.03 -15.95 -34.75
CA ALA A 598 -14.27 -15.10 -33.84
C ALA A 598 -14.13 -13.67 -34.41
N ARG A 599 -13.82 -13.53 -35.71
CA ARG A 599 -13.73 -12.24 -36.40
C ARG A 599 -15.04 -11.45 -36.31
N ALA A 600 -16.17 -12.10 -36.56
CA ALA A 600 -17.49 -11.46 -36.47
C ALA A 600 -17.84 -11.07 -35.02
N THR A 601 -17.52 -11.92 -34.04
CA THR A 601 -17.74 -11.63 -32.60
C THR A 601 -16.86 -10.49 -32.11
N LEU A 602 -15.58 -10.44 -32.53
CA LEU A 602 -14.64 -9.36 -32.21
C LEU A 602 -15.20 -7.99 -32.62
N VAL A 603 -15.62 -7.85 -33.88
CA VAL A 603 -16.15 -6.57 -34.40
C VAL A 603 -17.37 -6.11 -33.59
N ARG A 604 -18.32 -7.02 -33.34
CA ARG A 604 -19.54 -6.70 -32.57
C ARG A 604 -19.26 -6.26 -31.14
N ARG A 605 -18.31 -6.93 -30.46
CA ARG A 605 -17.98 -6.61 -29.07
C ARG A 605 -17.16 -5.33 -28.97
N ALA A 606 -16.16 -5.17 -29.83
CA ALA A 606 -15.34 -3.96 -29.90
C ALA A 606 -16.17 -2.69 -30.14
N ALA A 607 -17.18 -2.77 -31.01
CA ALA A 607 -18.05 -1.63 -31.30
C ALA A 607 -19.00 -1.25 -30.14
N ARG A 608 -19.14 -2.13 -29.14
CA ARG A 608 -19.98 -1.95 -27.95
C ARG A 608 -19.14 -1.68 -26.69
N LEU A 609 -17.83 -1.46 -26.84
CA LEU A 609 -16.97 -1.15 -25.71
C LEU A 609 -17.47 0.13 -24.99
N PRO A 610 -17.61 0.08 -23.66
CA PRO A 610 -17.91 1.27 -22.88
C PRO A 610 -16.79 2.30 -23.03
N ASP A 611 -17.15 3.58 -22.90
CA ASP A 611 -16.14 4.63 -22.87
C ASP A 611 -15.43 4.61 -21.51
N PRO A 612 -14.10 4.37 -21.48
CA PRO A 612 -13.36 4.25 -20.23
C PRO A 612 -13.32 5.53 -19.39
N VAL A 613 -13.57 6.70 -20.01
CA VAL A 613 -13.48 8.01 -19.35
C VAL A 613 -14.87 8.50 -18.93
N ALA A 614 -15.88 8.30 -19.77
CA ALA A 614 -17.21 8.82 -19.52
C ALA A 614 -18.02 8.00 -18.50
N SER A 615 -17.64 6.73 -18.24
CA SER A 615 -18.46 5.83 -17.41
C SER A 615 -18.05 5.75 -15.94
N GLY A 616 -17.02 6.50 -15.51
CA GLY A 616 -16.47 6.43 -14.15
C GLY A 616 -15.67 5.15 -13.88
N ALA A 617 -15.12 5.02 -12.67
CA ALA A 617 -14.05 4.10 -12.24
C ALA A 617 -14.19 2.58 -12.52
N ALA A 618 -15.25 2.11 -13.19
CA ALA A 618 -15.62 0.69 -13.32
C ALA A 618 -14.79 -0.16 -14.32
N PHE A 619 -13.53 0.20 -14.58
CA PHE A 619 -12.71 -0.42 -15.64
C PHE A 619 -11.44 -1.11 -15.16
N SER A 620 -11.13 -1.03 -13.87
CA SER A 620 -10.01 -1.75 -13.28
C SER A 620 -10.48 -3.07 -12.68
N GLY A 621 -9.63 -4.07 -12.81
CA GLY A 621 -9.85 -5.43 -12.35
C GLY A 621 -9.33 -5.63 -10.92
N THR A 622 -9.18 -4.52 -10.19
CA THR A 622 -8.71 -4.45 -8.82
C THR A 622 -9.90 -4.51 -7.85
N PRO A 623 -9.65 -4.82 -6.57
CA PRO A 623 -10.67 -4.68 -5.54
C PRO A 623 -11.28 -3.27 -5.56
N GLY A 624 -12.60 -3.19 -5.37
CA GLY A 624 -13.35 -1.92 -5.38
C GLY A 624 -13.34 -1.17 -6.73
N ALA A 625 -12.82 -1.76 -7.80
CA ALA A 625 -12.59 -1.10 -9.10
C ALA A 625 -11.76 0.19 -8.96
N VAL A 626 -10.82 0.24 -8.01
CA VAL A 626 -9.93 1.38 -7.83
C VAL A 626 -8.93 1.46 -9.00
N PRO A 627 -8.91 2.56 -9.78
CA PRO A 627 -7.99 2.71 -10.90
C PRO A 627 -6.54 2.52 -10.44
N THR A 628 -5.82 1.63 -11.12
CA THR A 628 -4.40 1.34 -10.85
C THR A 628 -3.59 1.45 -12.15
N PRO A 629 -2.32 1.88 -12.12
CA PRO A 629 -1.53 2.09 -13.33
C PRO A 629 -1.25 0.84 -14.16
N GLY A 630 -1.03 -0.32 -13.51
CA GLY A 630 -0.44 -1.53 -14.11
C GLY A 630 -1.13 -2.10 -15.35
N PHE A 631 -0.46 -3.02 -16.04
CA PHE A 631 -0.92 -3.56 -17.33
C PHE A 631 -2.05 -4.59 -17.19
N LEU A 632 -1.85 -5.66 -16.42
CA LEU A 632 -2.81 -6.77 -16.37
C LEU A 632 -4.16 -6.36 -15.77
N HIS A 633 -4.14 -5.54 -14.73
CA HIS A 633 -5.32 -5.21 -13.91
C HIS A 633 -5.69 -3.73 -13.94
N GLY A 634 -5.00 -2.93 -14.74
CA GLY A 634 -5.05 -1.49 -14.63
C GLY A 634 -5.14 -0.74 -15.96
N LEU A 635 -4.99 0.56 -15.83
CA LEU A 635 -5.17 1.56 -16.88
C LEU A 635 -4.26 1.30 -18.09
N ALA A 636 -3.00 0.93 -17.88
CA ALA A 636 -2.08 0.70 -18.99
C ALA A 636 -2.55 -0.44 -19.92
N GLY A 637 -3.11 -1.52 -19.38
CA GLY A 637 -3.65 -2.60 -20.21
C GLY A 637 -4.96 -2.23 -20.88
N VAL A 638 -5.81 -1.43 -20.23
CA VAL A 638 -7.02 -0.87 -20.85
C VAL A 638 -6.63 0.00 -22.05
N GLY A 639 -5.68 0.91 -21.85
CA GLY A 639 -5.13 1.74 -22.91
C GLY A 639 -4.51 0.92 -24.04
N TYR A 640 -3.69 -0.09 -23.71
CA TYR A 640 -3.08 -0.96 -24.72
C TYR A 640 -4.12 -1.80 -25.47
N GLY A 641 -5.16 -2.29 -24.78
CA GLY A 641 -6.26 -3.05 -25.38
C GLY A 641 -7.02 -2.26 -26.44
N LEU A 642 -7.25 -0.96 -26.20
CA LEU A 642 -7.82 -0.05 -27.20
C LEU A 642 -6.95 0.04 -28.46
N LEU A 643 -5.63 0.21 -28.28
CA LEU A 643 -4.68 0.26 -29.39
C LEU A 643 -4.64 -1.08 -30.13
N ARG A 644 -4.61 -2.19 -29.41
CA ARG A 644 -4.55 -3.55 -29.94
C ARG A 644 -5.75 -3.87 -30.85
N VAL A 645 -6.95 -3.47 -30.45
CA VAL A 645 -8.18 -3.71 -31.21
C VAL A 645 -8.27 -2.83 -32.46
N ALA A 646 -7.82 -1.58 -32.37
CA ALA A 646 -7.86 -0.63 -33.49
C ALA A 646 -6.72 -0.83 -34.51
N PHE A 647 -5.52 -1.15 -34.01
CA PHE A 647 -4.25 -1.21 -34.74
C PHE A 647 -3.55 -2.57 -34.55
N PRO A 648 -4.16 -3.69 -34.95
CA PRO A 648 -3.65 -5.03 -34.63
C PRO A 648 -2.30 -5.35 -35.30
N ASP A 649 -1.93 -4.65 -36.37
CA ASP A 649 -0.67 -4.85 -37.08
C ASP A 649 0.46 -4.01 -36.46
N GLU A 650 0.15 -2.82 -35.92
CA GLU A 650 1.14 -1.96 -35.26
C GLU A 650 1.26 -2.19 -33.74
N ALA A 651 0.25 -2.78 -33.09
CA ALA A 651 0.24 -3.14 -31.68
C ALA A 651 0.26 -4.67 -31.51
N PRO A 652 1.44 -5.29 -31.28
CA PRO A 652 1.55 -6.73 -31.17
C PRO A 652 0.86 -7.28 -29.92
N SER A 653 0.63 -8.60 -29.90
CA SER A 653 0.16 -9.28 -28.70
C SER A 653 1.23 -9.23 -27.61
N VAL A 654 0.91 -8.59 -26.49
CA VAL A 654 1.74 -8.61 -25.28
C VAL A 654 1.49 -9.89 -24.48
N LEU A 655 0.28 -10.45 -24.60
CA LEU A 655 -0.15 -11.56 -23.76
C LEU A 655 0.46 -12.92 -24.14
N THR A 656 1.03 -13.04 -25.33
CA THR A 656 1.79 -14.22 -25.74
C THR A 656 3.25 -14.16 -25.31
N LEU A 657 3.75 -12.99 -24.87
CA LEU A 657 5.17 -12.70 -24.66
C LEU A 657 6.07 -13.09 -25.85
N ALA A 658 5.48 -13.25 -27.05
CA ALA A 658 6.22 -13.65 -28.23
C ALA A 658 7.09 -12.48 -28.68
N THR A 659 8.39 -12.70 -28.75
CA THR A 659 9.29 -11.73 -29.37
C THR A 659 8.95 -11.65 -30.86
N THR A 660 8.66 -10.44 -31.34
CA THR A 660 8.68 -10.15 -32.78
C THR A 660 10.08 -10.51 -33.28
N ARG A 661 10.16 -11.51 -34.16
CA ARG A 661 11.40 -12.03 -34.75
C ARG A 661 12.24 -10.94 -35.41
#